data_AF-A0A2S7AE81-F1
#
_entry.id   AF-A0A2S7AE81-F1
#
_cell.length_a   1.000
_cell.length_b   1.000
_cell.length_c   1.000
_cell.angle_alpha   90.00
_cell.angle_beta   90.00
_cell.angle_gamma   90.00
#
_symmetry.space_group_name_H-M   'P 1'
#
loop_
_entity.id
_entity.type
_entity.pdbx_description
1 polymer ?
#
loop_
_entity_poly.entity_id
_entity_poly.type
_entity_poly.pdbx_seq_one_letter_code
_entity_poly.pdbx_strand_id
1 'polypeptide(L)'
;MTFKTTIANTLANVPLKRKFLAQTALVALGIIALAVIAARMQYVDLTDTRRDGLKSQIEMAIAVVNGYAERAEKGEMDVDSAKKAALHTLSTMRARGGVDYIYVTDQAPVMLMHPTRPDLDGKPLNDVLSPDGKRIFPAFVSAAQSGGGYVDYAWAKPGEKEPVQKTSYASLYKPWGWVIGTGVYLDDTQSQALAFTGIVTLAGGVLVLLNLLVGWLIGNSILEPVSRALAAIKGVARGDLSVRTAQHGSDEIGQMLKATDDMVHTLERFSAQTKVMMHMHAGEDVSHRMPTDFPGVYGELAGGINTMIFEHLDAIIDTIGILNEYAQGDLSRDAARLPGTRAVLHEAMDAAKASLLAINTEIKRLAQAAANGDFSQRGDATRFEHDSARMINDLNAMMEVSDRNLGKLSELLAALAEGDLTARMDGQFHGVFARMRDDANTTATQLAGIVGRIQQAAGSITRSASEIAAGNNDLSQRTEQQAANLEETAASMEELTATVKQNAEHARQANQLAIGAASVASQGGQVVSQVVDTMSGIQTSSRKIADIISVIDGIAFQTNILALNAAVEAARAGEQGRGFAVVASEVRTLAQRSAGAAKEIKHLIDDSVGKVAQGSALVDQAGKTMADIVSSVQRVTDIMSEISAASQEQSAGIEQVNLTVTQMDESTQQNAALVEEATAAANAMQQQAQQLDEAVSSFRVTAASPVQRGTGRSAARAEALPVAS
;
A
#
# COMPACT_ATOMS: atom_id res chain seq x y z
N MET A 1 50.25 -9.20 -43.89
CA MET A 1 49.61 -8.25 -44.82
C MET A 1 48.13 -8.48 -44.77
N THR A 2 47.43 -7.48 -44.29
CA THR A 2 46.19 -7.59 -43.53
C THR A 2 44.98 -7.62 -44.46
N PHE A 3 43.94 -8.34 -44.05
CA PHE A 3 42.62 -8.46 -44.69
C PHE A 3 42.06 -7.16 -45.34
N LYS A 4 42.46 -5.99 -44.83
CA LYS A 4 42.22 -4.67 -45.42
C LYS A 4 42.71 -4.53 -46.88
N THR A 5 43.89 -5.06 -47.22
CA THR A 5 44.49 -4.86 -48.56
C THR A 5 43.78 -5.67 -49.65
N THR A 6 43.28 -6.86 -49.33
CA THR A 6 42.55 -7.73 -50.26
C THR A 6 41.18 -7.14 -50.61
N ILE A 7 40.43 -6.68 -49.60
CA ILE A 7 39.11 -6.06 -49.78
C ILE A 7 39.24 -4.75 -50.58
N ALA A 8 40.21 -3.90 -50.24
CA ALA A 8 40.45 -2.64 -50.94
C ALA A 8 40.75 -2.85 -52.45
N ASN A 9 41.58 -3.84 -52.80
CA ASN A 9 41.90 -4.15 -54.20
C ASN A 9 40.73 -4.76 -54.98
N THR A 10 39.91 -5.63 -54.35
CA THR A 10 38.70 -6.15 -55.00
C THR A 10 37.64 -5.07 -55.20
N LEU A 11 37.51 -4.13 -54.25
CA LEU A 11 36.63 -2.98 -54.44
C LEU A 11 37.19 -2.08 -55.55
N ALA A 12 38.49 -1.80 -55.65
CA ALA A 12 39.04 -0.87 -56.65
C ALA A 12 38.56 -1.14 -58.10
N ASN A 13 38.43 -2.41 -58.52
CA ASN A 13 38.09 -2.81 -59.89
C ASN A 13 36.59 -2.95 -60.20
N VAL A 14 35.70 -2.68 -59.23
CA VAL A 14 34.25 -2.76 -59.43
C VAL A 14 33.71 -1.38 -59.89
N PRO A 15 32.87 -1.32 -60.94
CA PRO A 15 32.29 -0.06 -61.40
C PRO A 15 31.53 0.62 -60.27
N LEU A 16 31.64 1.94 -60.19
CA LEU A 16 31.09 2.76 -59.11
C LEU A 16 29.60 2.49 -58.85
N LYS A 17 28.84 2.15 -59.91
CA LYS A 17 27.41 1.74 -59.87
C LYS A 17 27.18 0.57 -58.92
N ARG A 18 28.01 -0.46 -59.07
CA ARG A 18 27.87 -1.73 -58.36
C ARG A 18 28.28 -1.57 -56.89
N LYS A 19 29.22 -0.68 -56.58
CA LYS A 19 29.61 -0.35 -55.19
C LYS A 19 28.46 0.34 -54.45
N PHE A 20 27.86 1.36 -55.06
CA PHE A 20 26.75 2.08 -54.45
C PHE A 20 25.52 1.20 -54.25
N LEU A 21 25.14 0.42 -55.27
CA LEU A 21 24.03 -0.53 -55.14
C LEU A 21 24.28 -1.60 -54.07
N ALA A 22 25.53 -2.07 -53.92
CA ALA A 22 25.88 -3.03 -52.88
C ALA A 22 25.77 -2.42 -51.46
N GLN A 23 26.15 -1.15 -51.28
CA GLN A 23 25.98 -0.45 -49.99
C GLN A 23 24.49 -0.26 -49.64
N THR A 24 23.68 0.23 -50.59
CA THR A 24 22.23 0.42 -50.42
C THR A 24 21.54 -0.91 -50.07
N ALA A 25 21.92 -2.00 -50.75
CA ALA A 25 21.41 -3.34 -50.45
C ALA A 25 21.79 -3.82 -49.04
N LEU A 26 23.01 -3.54 -48.58
CA LEU A 26 23.48 -3.96 -47.25
C LEU A 26 22.72 -3.23 -46.11
N VAL A 27 22.45 -1.94 -46.27
CA VAL A 27 21.65 -1.16 -45.31
C VAL A 27 20.20 -1.67 -45.28
N ALA A 28 19.61 -1.95 -46.44
CA ALA A 28 18.26 -2.53 -46.51
C ALA A 28 18.17 -3.90 -45.82
N LEU A 29 19.16 -4.78 -46.01
CA LEU A 29 19.24 -6.06 -45.32
C LEU A 29 19.38 -5.91 -43.80
N GLY A 30 20.13 -4.91 -43.33
CA GLY A 30 20.26 -4.61 -41.90
C GLY A 30 18.94 -4.19 -41.25
N ILE A 31 18.15 -3.35 -41.93
CA ILE A 31 16.82 -2.92 -41.44
C ILE A 31 15.86 -4.12 -41.35
N ILE A 32 15.86 -4.99 -42.37
CA ILE A 32 15.03 -6.21 -42.38
C ILE A 32 15.45 -7.15 -41.25
N ALA A 33 16.75 -7.37 -41.04
CA ALA A 33 17.25 -8.25 -39.97
C ALA A 33 16.83 -7.76 -38.57
N LEU A 34 16.94 -6.46 -38.30
CA LEU A 34 16.52 -5.87 -37.02
C LEU A 34 15.01 -6.00 -36.80
N ALA A 35 14.19 -5.79 -37.85
CA ALA A 35 12.74 -5.98 -37.77
C ALA A 35 12.36 -7.43 -37.44
N VAL A 36 13.02 -8.42 -38.06
CA VAL A 36 12.79 -9.84 -37.79
C VAL A 36 13.22 -10.23 -36.38
N ILE A 37 14.37 -9.74 -35.90
CA ILE A 37 14.85 -9.98 -34.54
C ILE A 37 13.88 -9.39 -33.52
N ALA A 38 13.43 -8.14 -33.71
CA ALA A 38 12.47 -7.49 -32.83
C ALA A 38 11.13 -8.24 -32.78
N ALA A 39 10.59 -8.66 -33.93
CA ALA A 39 9.36 -9.45 -33.99
C ALA A 39 9.51 -10.82 -33.28
N ARG A 40 10.66 -11.47 -33.44
CA ARG A 40 10.94 -12.75 -32.77
C ARG A 40 11.10 -12.58 -31.26
N MET A 41 11.82 -11.56 -30.81
CA MET A 41 11.98 -11.25 -29.39
C MET A 41 10.63 -10.97 -28.73
N GLN A 42 9.78 -10.17 -29.38
CA GLN A 42 8.44 -9.85 -28.86
C GLN A 42 7.57 -11.10 -28.67
N TYR A 43 7.61 -12.04 -29.61
CA TYR A 43 6.86 -13.30 -29.50
C TYR A 43 7.36 -14.20 -28.35
N VAL A 44 8.68 -14.27 -28.16
CA VAL A 44 9.29 -15.04 -27.06
C VAL A 44 8.91 -14.42 -25.72
N ASP A 45 9.06 -13.11 -25.58
CA ASP A 45 8.74 -12.36 -24.35
C ASP A 45 7.27 -12.52 -23.91
N LEU A 46 6.34 -12.37 -24.85
CA LEU A 46 4.90 -12.58 -24.62
C LEU A 46 4.57 -14.02 -24.20
N THR A 47 5.31 -15.01 -24.71
CA THR A 47 5.08 -16.42 -24.40
C THR A 47 5.65 -16.78 -23.04
N ASP A 48 6.85 -16.29 -22.72
CA ASP A 48 7.51 -16.53 -21.43
C ASP A 48 6.75 -15.86 -20.29
N THR A 49 6.29 -14.62 -20.46
CA THR A 49 5.43 -13.93 -19.48
C THR A 49 4.16 -14.71 -19.17
N ARG A 50 3.52 -15.29 -20.20
CA ARG A 50 2.33 -16.13 -20.02
C ARG A 50 2.63 -17.44 -19.31
N ARG A 51 3.79 -18.04 -19.58
CA ARG A 51 4.25 -19.27 -18.92
C ARG A 51 4.50 -19.02 -17.43
N ASP A 52 5.22 -17.96 -17.08
CA ASP A 52 5.48 -17.61 -15.68
C ASP A 52 4.19 -17.37 -14.89
N GLY A 53 3.20 -16.69 -15.49
CA GLY A 53 1.88 -16.50 -14.88
C GLY A 53 1.15 -17.80 -14.56
N LEU A 54 1.28 -18.84 -15.40
CA LEU A 54 0.69 -20.16 -15.14
C LEU A 54 1.31 -20.84 -13.92
N LYS A 55 2.63 -20.72 -13.76
CA LYS A 55 3.34 -21.28 -12.61
C LYS A 55 2.85 -20.65 -11.32
N SER A 56 2.75 -19.32 -11.26
CA SER A 56 2.23 -18.61 -10.09
C SER A 56 0.78 -19.00 -9.76
N GLN A 57 -0.08 -19.21 -10.77
CA GLN A 57 -1.45 -19.69 -10.55
C GLN A 57 -1.49 -21.09 -9.90
N ILE A 58 -0.60 -21.99 -10.31
CA ILE A 58 -0.49 -23.32 -9.71
C ILE A 58 0.08 -23.27 -8.30
N GLU A 59 1.06 -22.41 -8.02
CA GLU A 59 1.58 -22.21 -6.66
C GLU A 59 0.47 -21.73 -5.70
N MET A 60 -0.39 -20.79 -6.14
CA MET A 60 -1.56 -20.38 -5.38
C MET A 60 -2.57 -21.52 -5.19
N ALA A 61 -2.83 -22.31 -6.25
CA ALA A 61 -3.73 -23.46 -6.17
C ALA A 61 -3.22 -24.51 -5.17
N ILE A 62 -1.91 -24.79 -5.17
CA ILE A 62 -1.27 -25.69 -4.21
C ILE A 62 -1.35 -25.11 -2.79
N ALA A 63 -1.17 -23.80 -2.60
CA ALA A 63 -1.32 -23.17 -1.30
C ALA A 63 -2.75 -23.32 -0.73
N VAL A 64 -3.78 -23.17 -1.58
CA VAL A 64 -5.17 -23.41 -1.20
C VAL A 64 -5.37 -24.86 -0.75
N VAL A 65 -4.86 -25.82 -1.53
CA VAL A 65 -4.95 -27.26 -1.21
C VAL A 65 -4.21 -27.58 0.09
N ASN A 66 -3.02 -27.00 0.30
CA ASN A 66 -2.26 -27.10 1.55
C ASN A 66 -3.05 -26.61 2.76
N GLY A 67 -3.73 -25.45 2.65
CA GLY A 67 -4.54 -24.93 3.75
C GLY A 67 -5.65 -25.91 4.18
N TYR A 68 -6.29 -26.61 3.23
CA TYR A 68 -7.26 -27.66 3.56
C TYR A 68 -6.60 -28.93 4.11
N ALA A 69 -5.43 -29.31 3.60
CA ALA A 69 -4.67 -30.44 4.12
C ALA A 69 -4.23 -30.23 5.58
N GLU A 70 -3.70 -29.05 5.93
CA GLU A 70 -3.31 -28.72 7.30
C GLU A 70 -4.48 -28.74 8.27
N ARG A 71 -5.67 -28.25 7.86
CA ARG A 71 -6.88 -28.30 8.69
C ARG A 71 -7.35 -29.74 8.92
N ALA A 72 -7.18 -30.61 7.93
CA ALA A 72 -7.45 -32.03 8.10
C ALA A 72 -6.44 -32.71 9.04
N GLU A 73 -5.15 -32.34 8.96
CA GLU A 73 -4.10 -32.84 9.86
C GLU A 73 -4.32 -32.39 11.31
N LYS A 74 -4.83 -31.17 11.52
CA LYS A 74 -5.21 -30.64 12.85
C LYS A 74 -6.51 -31.25 13.42
N GLY A 75 -7.22 -32.07 12.65
CA GLY A 75 -8.47 -32.70 13.05
C GLY A 75 -9.69 -31.76 13.03
N GLU A 76 -9.58 -30.57 12.43
CA GLU A 76 -10.71 -29.62 12.29
C GLU A 76 -11.75 -30.11 11.27
N MET A 77 -11.35 -30.98 10.36
CA MET A 77 -12.21 -31.57 9.34
C MET A 77 -11.68 -32.94 8.90
N ASP A 78 -12.56 -33.82 8.43
CA ASP A 78 -12.12 -35.10 7.86
C ASP A 78 -11.43 -34.91 6.50
N VAL A 79 -10.50 -35.80 6.17
CA VAL A 79 -9.67 -35.73 4.95
C VAL A 79 -10.53 -35.73 3.67
N ASP A 80 -11.64 -36.46 3.65
CA ASP A 80 -12.52 -36.53 2.47
C ASP A 80 -13.32 -35.23 2.28
N SER A 81 -13.78 -34.62 3.37
CA SER A 81 -14.38 -33.29 3.35
C SER A 81 -13.36 -32.21 2.99
N ALA A 82 -12.12 -32.32 3.44
CA ALA A 82 -11.03 -31.40 3.07
C ALA A 82 -10.74 -31.47 1.57
N LYS A 83 -10.66 -32.69 1.02
CA LYS A 83 -10.52 -32.90 -0.42
C LYS A 83 -11.70 -32.33 -1.20
N LYS A 84 -12.94 -32.61 -0.79
CA LYS A 84 -14.14 -32.06 -1.46
C LYS A 84 -14.18 -30.53 -1.40
N ALA A 85 -13.85 -29.94 -0.25
CA ALA A 85 -13.80 -28.49 -0.08
C ALA A 85 -12.70 -27.86 -0.95
N ALA A 86 -11.51 -28.47 -1.01
CA ALA A 86 -10.43 -28.03 -1.88
C ALA A 86 -10.83 -28.09 -3.37
N LEU A 87 -11.42 -29.20 -3.84
CA LEU A 87 -11.90 -29.31 -5.22
C LEU A 87 -12.98 -28.26 -5.53
N HIS A 88 -13.90 -28.01 -4.59
CA HIS A 88 -14.91 -26.97 -4.75
C HIS A 88 -14.29 -25.58 -4.89
N THR A 89 -13.35 -25.22 -4.01
CA THR A 89 -12.64 -23.93 -4.06
C THR A 89 -11.82 -23.78 -5.34
N LEU A 90 -11.10 -24.82 -5.78
CA LEU A 90 -10.36 -24.77 -7.04
C LEU A 90 -11.29 -24.64 -8.25
N SER A 91 -12.51 -25.19 -8.20
CA SER A 91 -13.48 -25.10 -9.31
C SER A 91 -14.02 -23.68 -9.54
N THR A 92 -14.00 -22.83 -8.51
CA THR A 92 -14.43 -21.43 -8.56
C THR A 92 -13.31 -20.46 -8.93
N MET A 93 -12.04 -20.89 -8.83
CA MET A 93 -10.87 -20.11 -9.25
C MET A 93 -10.80 -20.01 -10.79
N ARG A 94 -11.44 -18.97 -11.32
CA ARG A 94 -11.48 -18.66 -12.76
C ARG A 94 -10.88 -17.29 -13.06
N ALA A 95 -10.13 -17.19 -14.14
CA ALA A 95 -9.58 -15.93 -14.64
C ALA A 95 -10.05 -15.63 -16.07
N ARG A 96 -9.85 -14.38 -16.52
CA ARG A 96 -10.24 -13.89 -17.87
C ARG A 96 -11.67 -14.28 -18.27
N GLY A 97 -12.65 -13.90 -17.43
CA GLY A 97 -14.06 -14.11 -17.72
C GLY A 97 -14.50 -15.57 -17.75
N GLY A 98 -13.74 -16.50 -17.15
CA GLY A 98 -14.07 -17.92 -17.12
C GLY A 98 -13.33 -18.79 -18.14
N VAL A 99 -12.46 -18.20 -18.96
CA VAL A 99 -11.69 -18.89 -20.00
C VAL A 99 -10.52 -19.68 -19.41
N ASP A 100 -9.81 -19.08 -18.46
CA ASP A 100 -8.71 -19.72 -17.74
C ASP A 100 -9.27 -20.39 -16.48
N TYR A 101 -8.92 -21.65 -16.28
CA TYR A 101 -9.48 -22.48 -15.22
C TYR A 101 -8.48 -23.53 -14.73
N ILE A 102 -8.67 -23.95 -13.47
CA ILE A 102 -7.89 -25.00 -12.83
C ILE A 102 -8.63 -26.33 -12.97
N TYR A 103 -7.92 -27.38 -13.32
CA TYR A 103 -8.42 -28.76 -13.28
C TYR A 103 -7.52 -29.61 -12.39
N VAL A 104 -8.07 -30.69 -11.84
CA VAL A 104 -7.35 -31.61 -10.97
C VAL A 104 -7.55 -33.04 -11.46
N THR A 105 -6.46 -33.78 -11.55
CA THR A 105 -6.43 -35.22 -11.82
C THR A 105 -5.64 -35.95 -10.74
N ASP A 106 -5.76 -37.27 -10.66
CA ASP A 106 -4.82 -38.09 -9.88
C ASP A 106 -3.58 -38.47 -10.71
N GLN A 107 -2.71 -39.32 -10.14
CA GLN A 107 -1.52 -39.83 -10.84
C GLN A 107 -1.81 -40.91 -11.89
N ALA A 108 -3.02 -41.49 -11.89
CA ALA A 108 -3.48 -42.49 -12.84
C ALA A 108 -4.54 -41.87 -13.76
N PRO A 109 -4.16 -40.82 -14.50
CA PRO A 109 -4.93 -39.60 -14.78
C PRO A 109 -6.46 -39.80 -14.85
N VAL A 110 -7.10 -39.95 -13.69
CA VAL A 110 -8.55 -39.86 -13.53
C VAL A 110 -8.89 -38.41 -13.22
N MET A 111 -9.91 -37.86 -13.87
CA MET A 111 -10.38 -36.51 -13.56
C MET A 111 -10.99 -36.46 -12.16
N LEU A 112 -10.47 -35.59 -11.30
CA LEU A 112 -11.05 -35.34 -9.98
C LEU A 112 -11.96 -34.10 -9.99
N MET A 113 -11.62 -33.09 -10.80
CA MET A 113 -12.44 -31.90 -11.00
C MET A 113 -12.08 -31.18 -12.30
N HIS A 114 -13.07 -30.92 -13.15
CA HIS A 114 -12.96 -30.04 -14.31
C HIS A 114 -14.12 -29.02 -14.38
N PRO A 115 -13.85 -27.71 -14.27
CA PRO A 115 -14.90 -26.70 -14.04
C PRO A 115 -15.77 -26.39 -15.26
N THR A 116 -15.33 -26.74 -16.47
CA THR A 116 -16.05 -26.51 -17.73
C THR A 116 -16.46 -27.80 -18.46
N ARG A 117 -16.05 -28.95 -17.93
CA ARG A 117 -16.29 -30.28 -18.51
C ARG A 117 -16.55 -31.30 -17.38
N PRO A 118 -17.61 -31.10 -16.58
CA PRO A 118 -17.96 -32.03 -15.50
C PRO A 118 -18.29 -33.43 -16.04
N ASP A 119 -18.55 -33.56 -17.35
CA ASP A 119 -18.70 -34.86 -18.03
C ASP A 119 -17.42 -35.73 -18.00
N LEU A 120 -16.27 -35.14 -17.68
CA LEU A 120 -15.00 -35.85 -17.54
C LEU A 120 -14.73 -36.33 -16.12
N ASP A 121 -15.39 -35.76 -15.11
CA ASP A 121 -15.16 -36.07 -13.70
C ASP A 121 -15.38 -37.56 -13.41
N GLY A 122 -14.42 -38.20 -12.74
CA GLY A 122 -14.40 -39.62 -12.42
C GLY A 122 -14.00 -40.57 -13.55
N LYS A 123 -13.67 -40.08 -14.76
CA LYS A 123 -13.27 -40.92 -15.90
C LYS A 123 -11.75 -41.01 -16.05
N PRO A 124 -11.21 -42.17 -16.49
CA PRO A 124 -9.81 -42.28 -16.85
C PRO A 124 -9.53 -41.52 -18.15
N LEU A 125 -8.44 -40.75 -18.18
CA LEU A 125 -8.10 -39.83 -19.27
C LEU A 125 -6.87 -40.26 -20.08
N ASN A 126 -6.42 -41.51 -19.92
CA ASN A 126 -5.21 -42.04 -20.57
C ASN A 126 -5.27 -41.95 -22.11
N ASP A 127 -6.46 -42.10 -22.68
CA ASP A 127 -6.69 -42.14 -24.11
C ASP A 127 -7.23 -40.82 -24.69
N VAL A 128 -7.29 -39.74 -23.88
CA VAL A 128 -7.71 -38.43 -24.39
C VAL A 128 -6.58 -37.81 -25.20
N LEU A 129 -6.79 -37.78 -26.51
CA LEU A 129 -5.87 -37.23 -27.49
C LEU A 129 -6.24 -35.80 -27.87
N SER A 130 -5.23 -34.95 -28.02
CA SER A 130 -5.35 -33.69 -28.75
C SER A 130 -5.46 -33.99 -30.26
N PRO A 131 -6.02 -33.09 -31.08
CA PRO A 131 -6.14 -33.27 -32.54
C PRO A 131 -4.84 -33.64 -33.28
N ASP A 132 -3.68 -33.33 -32.71
CA ASP A 132 -2.35 -33.69 -33.21
C ASP A 132 -1.89 -35.11 -32.78
N GLY A 133 -2.75 -35.87 -32.10
CA GLY A 133 -2.48 -37.22 -31.61
C GLY A 133 -1.75 -37.28 -30.27
N LYS A 134 -1.54 -36.15 -29.58
CA LYS A 134 -0.82 -36.11 -28.30
C LYS A 134 -1.70 -36.57 -27.14
N ARG A 135 -1.21 -37.49 -26.32
CA ARG A 135 -1.84 -37.89 -25.05
C ARG A 135 -1.69 -36.77 -24.01
N ILE A 136 -2.79 -36.09 -23.71
CA ILE A 136 -2.76 -34.83 -22.96
C ILE A 136 -2.48 -35.08 -21.47
N PHE A 137 -3.34 -35.84 -20.80
CA PHE A 137 -3.27 -36.02 -19.34
C PHE A 137 -2.08 -36.86 -18.86
N PRO A 138 -1.66 -37.94 -19.56
CA PRO A 138 -0.40 -38.60 -19.24
C PRO A 138 0.82 -37.67 -19.31
N ALA A 139 0.84 -36.73 -20.25
CA ALA A 139 1.92 -35.74 -20.34
C ALA A 139 1.92 -34.78 -19.15
N PHE A 140 0.74 -34.40 -18.63
CA PHE A 140 0.63 -33.61 -17.40
C PHE A 140 1.13 -34.34 -16.17
N VAL A 141 0.79 -35.62 -16.01
CA VAL A 141 1.29 -36.44 -14.90
C VAL A 141 2.82 -36.54 -14.97
N SER A 142 3.38 -36.81 -16.15
CA SER A 142 4.84 -36.88 -16.35
C SER A 142 5.53 -35.54 -16.03
N ALA A 143 4.94 -34.41 -16.43
CA ALA A 143 5.46 -33.09 -16.13
C ALA A 143 5.40 -32.78 -14.62
N ALA A 144 4.27 -33.10 -13.97
CA ALA A 144 4.06 -32.89 -12.55
C ALA A 144 5.02 -33.73 -11.69
N GLN A 145 5.27 -34.98 -12.06
CA GLN A 145 6.23 -35.87 -11.39
C GLN A 145 7.67 -35.38 -11.51
N SER A 146 8.00 -34.65 -12.58
CA SER A 146 9.34 -34.10 -12.82
C SER A 146 9.63 -32.79 -12.06
N GLY A 147 8.74 -32.39 -11.13
CA GLY A 147 8.86 -31.15 -10.36
C GLY A 147 8.01 -29.99 -10.91
N GLY A 148 7.13 -30.27 -11.87
CA GLY A 148 6.28 -29.31 -12.54
C GLY A 148 6.80 -28.95 -13.94
N GLY A 149 5.88 -28.76 -14.89
CA GLY A 149 6.27 -28.49 -16.27
C GLY A 149 5.16 -28.03 -17.18
N TYR A 150 5.55 -27.46 -18.33
CA TYR A 150 4.66 -26.98 -19.37
C TYR A 150 4.32 -28.08 -20.37
N VAL A 151 3.05 -28.17 -20.76
CA VAL A 151 2.57 -29.06 -21.81
C VAL A 151 1.77 -28.24 -22.81
N ASP A 152 2.20 -28.25 -24.06
CA ASP A 152 1.52 -27.61 -25.18
C ASP A 152 0.62 -28.63 -25.90
N TYR A 153 -0.64 -28.27 -26.18
CA TYR A 153 -1.65 -29.12 -26.79
C TYR A 153 -2.79 -28.26 -27.34
N ALA A 154 -3.56 -28.78 -28.29
CA ALA A 154 -4.77 -28.10 -28.77
C ALA A 154 -6.01 -28.55 -27.95
N TRP A 155 -6.78 -27.57 -27.47
CA TRP A 155 -8.01 -27.79 -26.69
C TRP A 155 -9.03 -26.70 -26.99
N ALA A 156 -10.31 -27.05 -26.99
CA ALA A 156 -11.36 -26.09 -27.29
C ALA A 156 -11.61 -25.14 -26.10
N LYS A 157 -11.87 -23.86 -26.40
CA LYS A 157 -12.27 -22.88 -25.39
C LYS A 157 -13.64 -23.24 -24.78
N PRO A 158 -13.93 -22.81 -23.54
CA PRO A 158 -15.25 -23.07 -22.95
C PRO A 158 -16.38 -22.54 -23.84
N GLY A 159 -17.30 -23.41 -24.26
CA GLY A 159 -18.41 -23.05 -25.15
C GLY A 159 -18.12 -23.17 -26.65
N GLU A 160 -16.87 -23.41 -27.05
CA GLU A 160 -16.45 -23.58 -28.44
C GLU A 160 -16.12 -25.05 -28.75
N LYS A 161 -16.23 -25.44 -30.03
CA LYS A 161 -15.91 -26.81 -30.49
C LYS A 161 -14.55 -26.92 -31.17
N GLU A 162 -14.04 -25.81 -31.71
CA GLU A 162 -12.77 -25.81 -32.42
C GLU A 162 -11.61 -25.74 -31.41
N PRO A 163 -10.68 -26.71 -31.46
CA PRO A 163 -9.53 -26.72 -30.57
C PRO A 163 -8.51 -25.68 -31.01
N VAL A 164 -8.06 -24.86 -30.07
CA VAL A 164 -7.00 -23.87 -30.29
C VAL A 164 -5.77 -24.23 -29.46
N GLN A 165 -4.59 -23.76 -29.87
CA GLN A 165 -3.35 -24.06 -29.17
C GLN A 165 -3.36 -23.50 -27.75
N LYS A 166 -3.03 -24.36 -26.79
CA LYS A 166 -3.03 -24.08 -25.36
C LYS A 166 -1.74 -24.57 -24.74
N THR A 167 -1.13 -23.73 -23.91
CA THR A 167 -0.03 -24.10 -23.02
C THR A 167 -0.62 -24.24 -21.63
N SER A 168 -0.29 -25.32 -20.93
CA SER A 168 -0.68 -25.49 -19.52
C SER A 168 0.52 -25.87 -18.67
N TYR A 169 0.54 -25.40 -17.43
CA TYR A 169 1.50 -25.82 -16.42
C TYR A 169 0.80 -26.76 -15.45
N ALA A 170 1.44 -27.89 -15.15
CA ALA A 170 0.95 -28.86 -14.19
C ALA A 170 1.99 -29.14 -13.12
N SER A 171 1.54 -29.32 -11.88
CA SER A 171 2.40 -29.64 -10.74
C SER A 171 1.73 -30.68 -9.81
N LEU A 172 2.57 -31.43 -9.08
CA LEU A 172 2.13 -32.51 -8.22
C LEU A 172 2.00 -32.03 -6.78
N TYR A 173 0.79 -32.11 -6.25
CA TYR A 173 0.55 -32.05 -4.82
C TYR A 173 0.76 -33.44 -4.19
N LYS A 174 1.96 -33.67 -3.65
CA LYS A 174 2.41 -34.99 -3.15
C LYS A 174 1.49 -35.61 -2.09
N PRO A 175 1.01 -34.89 -1.05
CA PRO A 175 0.25 -35.51 0.05
C PRO A 175 -1.02 -36.24 -0.40
N TRP A 176 -1.71 -35.72 -1.42
CA TRP A 176 -2.93 -36.35 -1.95
C TRP A 176 -2.75 -36.99 -3.33
N GLY A 177 -1.53 -36.94 -3.89
CA GLY A 177 -1.26 -37.46 -5.23
C GLY A 177 -2.04 -36.74 -6.33
N TRP A 178 -2.31 -35.44 -6.15
CA TRP A 178 -3.11 -34.65 -7.10
C TRP A 178 -2.20 -33.94 -8.10
N VAL A 179 -2.50 -34.10 -9.38
CA VAL A 179 -1.91 -33.32 -10.45
C VAL A 179 -2.84 -32.16 -10.75
N ILE A 180 -2.40 -30.96 -10.40
CA ILE A 180 -3.16 -29.71 -10.54
C ILE A 180 -2.60 -28.98 -11.75
N GLY A 181 -3.48 -28.60 -12.68
CA GLY A 181 -3.09 -27.94 -13.91
C GLY A 181 -3.96 -26.74 -14.25
N THR A 182 -3.34 -25.74 -14.89
CA THR A 182 -4.01 -24.55 -15.44
C THR A 182 -3.32 -24.20 -16.75
N GLY A 183 -4.04 -23.51 -17.64
CA GLY A 183 -3.48 -23.17 -18.95
C GLY A 183 -4.13 -21.99 -19.61
N VAL A 184 -3.35 -21.38 -20.50
CA VAL A 184 -3.74 -20.22 -21.31
C VAL A 184 -3.77 -20.60 -22.79
N TYR A 185 -4.76 -20.09 -23.50
CA TYR A 185 -4.83 -20.20 -24.96
C TYR A 185 -3.85 -19.22 -25.61
N LEU A 186 -3.19 -19.65 -26.69
CA LEU A 186 -2.11 -18.92 -27.36
C LEU A 186 -2.57 -18.07 -28.55
N ASP A 187 -3.83 -18.16 -28.95
CA ASP A 187 -4.38 -17.43 -30.09
C ASP A 187 -4.38 -15.91 -29.88
N ASP A 188 -4.72 -15.44 -28.68
CA ASP A 188 -4.59 -14.02 -28.32
C ASP A 188 -3.12 -13.55 -28.34
N THR A 189 -2.18 -14.42 -27.93
CA THR A 189 -0.74 -14.12 -27.96
C THR A 189 -0.27 -13.96 -29.40
N GLN A 190 -0.71 -14.85 -30.27
CA GLN A 190 -0.36 -14.86 -31.68
C GLN A 190 -0.93 -13.64 -32.40
N SER A 191 -2.18 -13.27 -32.11
CA SER A 191 -2.83 -12.08 -32.66
C SER A 191 -2.10 -10.78 -32.27
N GLN A 192 -1.73 -10.63 -31.00
CA GLN A 192 -0.96 -9.48 -30.52
C GLN A 192 0.44 -9.41 -31.14
N ALA A 193 1.14 -10.56 -31.22
CA ALA A 193 2.45 -10.64 -31.87
C ALA A 193 2.38 -10.30 -33.37
N LEU A 194 1.31 -10.73 -34.07
CA LEU A 194 1.08 -10.40 -35.48
C LEU A 194 0.80 -8.91 -35.70
N ALA A 195 0.01 -8.27 -34.82
CA ALA A 195 -0.24 -6.84 -34.90
C ALA A 195 1.04 -6.00 -34.73
N PHE A 196 1.87 -6.34 -33.75
CA PHE A 196 3.18 -5.70 -33.56
C PHE A 196 4.11 -5.94 -34.76
N THR A 197 4.16 -7.18 -35.27
CA THR A 197 4.92 -7.53 -36.47
C THR A 197 4.48 -6.70 -37.68
N GLY A 198 3.17 -6.47 -37.83
CA GLY A 198 2.62 -5.62 -38.89
C GLY A 198 3.12 -4.18 -38.82
N ILE A 199 3.11 -3.57 -37.64
CA ILE A 199 3.57 -2.19 -37.42
C ILE A 199 5.07 -2.05 -37.75
N VAL A 200 5.91 -2.95 -37.21
CA VAL A 200 7.36 -2.92 -37.43
C VAL A 200 7.72 -3.18 -38.89
N THR A 201 7.00 -4.08 -39.57
CA THR A 201 7.20 -4.37 -40.99
C THR A 201 6.84 -3.17 -41.86
N LEU A 202 5.76 -2.46 -41.54
CA LEU A 202 5.30 -1.31 -42.31
C LEU A 202 6.25 -0.12 -42.15
N ALA A 203 6.71 0.17 -40.93
CA ALA A 203 7.71 1.19 -40.65
C ALA A 203 9.07 0.87 -41.29
N GLY A 204 9.55 -0.38 -41.18
CA GLY A 204 10.79 -0.83 -41.81
C GLY A 204 10.72 -0.79 -43.34
N GLY A 205 9.58 -1.17 -43.92
CA GLY A 205 9.34 -1.15 -45.37
C GLY A 205 9.42 0.28 -45.96
N VAL A 206 8.84 1.27 -45.27
CA VAL A 206 8.93 2.68 -45.66
C VAL A 206 10.39 3.14 -45.69
N LEU A 207 11.18 2.80 -44.66
CA LEU A 207 12.60 3.16 -44.58
C LEU A 207 13.45 2.52 -45.69
N VAL A 208 13.17 1.26 -46.04
CA VAL A 208 13.84 0.57 -47.15
C VAL A 208 13.51 1.21 -48.50
N LEU A 209 12.24 1.56 -48.74
CA LEU A 209 11.83 2.23 -49.98
C LEU A 209 12.48 3.60 -50.13
N LEU A 210 12.56 4.37 -49.04
CA LEU A 210 13.20 5.68 -49.02
C LEU A 210 14.72 5.57 -49.28
N ASN A 211 15.37 4.54 -48.72
CA ASN A 211 16.79 4.24 -48.96
C ASN A 211 17.08 3.86 -50.43
N LEU A 212 16.22 3.02 -51.02
CA LEU A 212 16.34 2.63 -52.43
C LEU A 212 16.09 3.79 -53.39
N LEU A 213 15.12 4.68 -53.08
CA LEU A 213 14.82 5.86 -53.88
C LEU A 213 16.01 6.83 -53.93
N VAL A 214 16.63 7.11 -52.78
CA VAL A 214 17.83 7.95 -52.69
C VAL A 214 19.00 7.32 -53.45
N GLY A 215 19.20 6.01 -53.31
CA GLY A 215 20.26 5.27 -54.04
C GLY A 215 20.07 5.30 -55.57
N TRP A 216 18.83 5.19 -56.04
CA TRP A 216 18.51 5.25 -57.47
C TRP A 216 18.74 6.66 -58.07
N LEU A 217 18.33 7.72 -57.35
CA LEU A 217 18.52 9.11 -57.77
C LEU A 217 20.01 9.46 -57.95
N ILE A 218 20.88 9.00 -57.05
CA ILE A 218 22.33 9.25 -57.12
C ILE A 218 22.98 8.40 -58.24
N GLY A 219 22.51 7.16 -58.44
CA GLY A 219 23.10 6.24 -59.42
C GLY A 219 22.88 6.64 -60.89
N ASN A 220 21.76 7.32 -61.19
CA ASN A 220 21.44 7.76 -62.55
C ASN A 220 22.00 9.16 -62.90
N SER A 221 22.21 10.03 -61.92
CA SER A 221 22.69 11.40 -62.17
C SER A 221 24.19 11.52 -62.39
N ILE A 222 25.01 10.52 -61.99
CA ILE A 222 26.48 10.63 -61.99
C ILE A 222 27.17 9.70 -62.99
N LEU A 223 26.59 8.55 -63.35
CA LEU A 223 27.37 7.49 -64.02
C LEU A 223 27.31 7.42 -65.55
N GLU A 224 26.27 7.98 -66.17
CA GLU A 224 26.10 7.94 -67.63
C GLU A 224 26.99 8.94 -68.39
N PRO A 225 27.23 10.17 -67.87
CA PRO A 225 28.12 11.15 -68.52
C PRO A 225 29.60 10.71 -68.59
N VAL A 226 30.11 9.93 -67.61
CA VAL A 226 31.54 9.54 -67.54
C VAL A 226 31.96 8.63 -68.69
N SER A 227 31.06 7.75 -69.13
CA SER A 227 31.35 6.78 -70.20
C SER A 227 31.52 7.42 -71.59
N ARG A 228 30.86 8.56 -71.84
CA ARG A 228 30.92 9.32 -73.10
C ARG A 228 32.20 10.13 -73.25
N ALA A 229 32.72 10.68 -72.16
CA ALA A 229 33.98 11.42 -72.13
C ALA A 229 35.19 10.57 -72.55
N LEU A 230 35.19 9.28 -72.19
CA LEU A 230 36.27 8.34 -72.54
C LEU A 230 36.35 8.03 -74.05
N ALA A 231 35.26 8.23 -74.80
CA ALA A 231 35.22 8.01 -76.25
C ALA A 231 35.82 9.18 -77.06
N ALA A 232 35.63 10.43 -76.61
CA ALA A 232 36.14 11.64 -77.27
C ALA A 232 37.67 11.73 -77.23
N ILE A 233 38.28 11.33 -76.12
CA ILE A 233 39.73 11.38 -75.90
C ILE A 233 40.50 10.42 -76.85
N LYS A 234 39.89 9.30 -77.28
CA LYS A 234 40.46 8.39 -78.30
C LYS A 234 40.42 8.95 -79.74
N GLY A 235 39.71 10.07 -79.97
CA GLY A 235 39.65 10.77 -81.26
C GLY A 235 40.82 11.73 -81.49
N VAL A 236 41.11 12.60 -80.51
CA VAL A 236 42.17 13.63 -80.60
C VAL A 236 43.58 13.05 -80.80
N ALA A 237 43.82 11.83 -80.29
CA ALA A 237 45.10 11.13 -80.41
C ALA A 237 45.51 10.74 -81.85
N ARG A 238 44.64 10.95 -82.86
CA ARG A 238 44.91 10.67 -84.27
C ARG A 238 45.02 11.94 -85.15
N GLY A 239 45.01 13.14 -84.55
CA GLY A 239 45.19 14.42 -85.25
C GLY A 239 43.93 15.00 -85.90
N ASP A 240 42.76 14.45 -85.59
CA ASP A 240 41.46 14.93 -86.08
C ASP A 240 40.83 15.90 -85.07
N LEU A 241 40.82 17.20 -85.41
CA LEU A 241 40.37 18.32 -84.57
C LEU A 241 38.90 18.71 -84.81
N SER A 242 38.08 17.83 -85.41
CA SER A 242 36.70 18.15 -85.82
C SER A 242 35.59 17.52 -84.94
N VAL A 243 35.94 16.71 -83.95
CA VAL A 243 34.97 15.99 -83.09
C VAL A 243 34.34 16.92 -82.07
N ARG A 244 33.08 17.32 -82.29
CA ARG A 244 32.32 18.17 -81.37
C ARG A 244 31.61 17.35 -80.29
N THR A 245 31.95 17.57 -79.03
CA THR A 245 31.20 17.01 -77.90
C THR A 245 29.94 17.83 -77.64
N ALA A 246 28.75 17.25 -77.85
CA ALA A 246 27.49 17.97 -77.59
C ALA A 246 27.28 18.21 -76.08
N GLN A 247 27.27 19.48 -75.66
CA GLN A 247 27.13 19.93 -74.27
C GLN A 247 25.82 19.50 -73.62
N HIS A 248 25.88 18.78 -72.50
CA HIS A 248 24.85 18.79 -71.45
C HIS A 248 25.49 18.47 -70.08
N GLY A 249 25.34 19.39 -69.11
CA GLY A 249 25.72 19.22 -67.69
C GLY A 249 26.81 20.20 -67.20
N SER A 250 26.59 20.84 -66.05
CA SER A 250 27.53 21.76 -65.37
C SER A 250 28.30 21.12 -64.22
N ASP A 251 28.21 19.79 -64.09
CA ASP A 251 28.93 19.00 -63.10
C ASP A 251 30.36 18.66 -63.53
N GLU A 252 31.12 18.04 -62.65
CA GLU A 252 32.53 17.68 -62.82
C GLU A 252 32.79 16.80 -64.06
N ILE A 253 31.75 16.17 -64.61
CA ILE A 253 31.84 15.31 -65.80
C ILE A 253 31.54 16.09 -67.08
N GLY A 254 30.62 17.06 -67.02
CA GLY A 254 30.50 18.10 -68.03
C GLY A 254 31.78 18.92 -68.19
N GLN A 255 32.50 19.16 -67.09
CA GLN A 255 33.82 19.81 -67.12
C GLN A 255 34.91 18.94 -67.80
N MET A 256 34.82 17.60 -67.72
CA MET A 256 35.79 16.69 -68.37
C MET A 256 35.58 16.57 -69.89
N LEU A 257 34.33 16.58 -70.35
CA LEU A 257 33.99 16.65 -71.78
C LEU A 257 34.43 18.00 -72.38
N LYS A 258 34.23 19.09 -71.63
CA LYS A 258 34.72 20.43 -71.97
C LYS A 258 36.25 20.47 -72.11
N ALA A 259 37.00 19.85 -71.21
CA ALA A 259 38.46 19.81 -71.28
C ALA A 259 39.01 19.08 -72.53
N THR A 260 38.24 18.14 -73.09
CA THR A 260 38.61 17.42 -74.33
C THR A 260 38.36 18.26 -75.58
N ASP A 261 37.30 19.07 -75.58
CA ASP A 261 37.00 20.09 -76.59
C ASP A 261 38.02 21.25 -76.52
N ASP A 262 38.42 21.64 -75.31
CA ASP A 262 39.40 22.69 -75.06
C ASP A 262 40.77 22.34 -75.68
N MET A 263 41.25 21.10 -75.54
CA MET A 263 42.52 20.63 -76.11
C MET A 263 42.57 20.76 -77.64
N VAL A 264 41.44 20.51 -78.30
CA VAL A 264 41.28 20.65 -79.75
C VAL A 264 41.33 22.12 -80.16
N HIS A 265 40.70 23.00 -79.38
CA HIS A 265 40.73 24.45 -79.53
C HIS A 265 42.09 25.10 -79.22
N THR A 266 42.95 24.44 -78.46
CA THR A 266 44.24 25.00 -78.06
C THR A 266 45.25 25.06 -79.20
N LEU A 267 45.27 24.06 -80.09
CA LEU A 267 46.15 24.02 -81.26
C LEU A 267 45.84 25.15 -82.27
N GLU A 268 44.58 25.55 -82.39
CA GLU A 268 44.18 26.70 -83.22
C GLU A 268 44.52 28.05 -82.57
N ARG A 269 44.43 28.18 -81.25
CA ARG A 269 44.77 29.41 -80.51
C ARG A 269 46.25 29.79 -80.60
N PHE A 270 47.18 28.84 -80.77
CA PHE A 270 48.63 29.15 -80.65
C PHE A 270 49.06 30.22 -81.59
N SER A 271 48.66 29.99 -82.82
CA SER A 271 49.00 30.82 -83.94
C SER A 271 48.39 32.21 -83.85
N ALA A 272 47.31 32.41 -83.08
CA ALA A 272 46.62 33.70 -82.97
C ALA A 272 47.23 34.58 -81.87
N GLN A 273 47.60 33.98 -80.74
CA GLN A 273 47.93 34.71 -79.53
C GLN A 273 49.37 35.27 -79.49
N THR A 274 50.28 34.71 -80.29
CA THR A 274 51.64 35.25 -80.48
C THR A 274 51.62 36.70 -81.01
N LYS A 275 50.58 37.10 -81.76
CA LYS A 275 50.41 38.47 -82.28
C LYS A 275 49.84 39.47 -81.26
N VAL A 276 48.98 39.02 -80.34
CA VAL A 276 48.33 39.86 -79.32
C VAL A 276 49.33 40.27 -78.24
N MET A 277 50.27 39.38 -77.93
CA MET A 277 51.35 39.59 -76.97
C MET A 277 52.11 40.91 -77.13
N MET A 278 52.46 41.26 -78.38
CA MET A 278 53.30 42.42 -78.68
C MET A 278 52.58 43.77 -78.52
N HIS A 279 51.24 43.77 -78.43
CA HIS A 279 50.44 44.99 -78.31
C HIS A 279 50.07 45.32 -76.85
N MET A 280 49.74 44.30 -76.05
CA MET A 280 49.24 44.45 -74.68
C MET A 280 50.30 44.98 -73.70
N HIS A 281 51.56 44.57 -73.85
CA HIS A 281 52.67 45.00 -72.98
C HIS A 281 53.18 46.45 -73.22
N ALA A 282 52.70 47.14 -74.26
CA ALA A 282 53.12 48.51 -74.61
C ALA A 282 52.22 49.63 -74.04
N GLY A 283 51.08 49.29 -73.37
CA GLY A 283 50.22 50.32 -72.77
C GLY A 283 49.01 49.89 -71.92
N GLU A 284 48.27 48.81 -72.24
CA GLU A 284 46.92 48.54 -71.66
C GLU A 284 46.82 47.36 -70.67
N ASP A 285 47.59 46.28 -70.82
CA ASP A 285 47.63 45.14 -69.87
C ASP A 285 49.01 44.45 -69.89
N VAL A 286 49.80 44.74 -68.86
CA VAL A 286 51.18 44.25 -68.69
C VAL A 286 51.30 42.82 -68.14
N SER A 287 50.18 42.15 -67.87
CA SER A 287 50.14 40.76 -67.42
C SER A 287 49.83 39.77 -68.54
N HIS A 288 49.50 40.30 -69.72
CA HIS A 288 49.11 39.52 -70.88
C HIS A 288 50.29 38.67 -71.36
N ARG A 289 50.38 37.44 -70.86
CA ARG A 289 51.30 36.42 -71.37
C ARG A 289 50.89 36.06 -72.76
N MET A 290 51.90 35.79 -73.60
CA MET A 290 51.66 34.97 -74.76
C MET A 290 51.18 33.67 -74.16
N PRO A 291 49.95 33.23 -74.45
CA PRO A 291 49.41 32.05 -73.84
C PRO A 291 50.43 30.94 -74.06
N THR A 292 50.83 30.34 -72.96
CA THR A 292 51.66 29.14 -72.95
C THR A 292 50.77 27.91 -72.87
N ASP A 293 49.46 28.15 -72.86
CA ASP A 293 48.41 27.15 -72.88
C ASP A 293 48.48 26.31 -74.15
N PHE A 294 49.34 26.67 -75.09
CA PHE A 294 49.72 25.78 -76.15
C PHE A 294 50.37 24.53 -75.59
N PRO A 295 49.73 23.38 -75.77
CA PRO A 295 50.14 22.20 -75.07
C PRO A 295 51.44 21.70 -75.70
N GLY A 296 52.34 21.20 -74.86
CA GLY A 296 53.60 20.59 -75.31
C GLY A 296 54.62 21.62 -75.81
N VAL A 297 55.36 21.26 -76.85
CA VAL A 297 56.48 22.04 -77.44
C VAL A 297 56.11 23.50 -77.77
N TYR A 298 54.83 23.76 -78.01
CA TYR A 298 54.31 25.10 -78.26
C TYR A 298 54.27 25.98 -76.99
N GLY A 299 54.06 25.35 -75.83
CA GLY A 299 54.21 25.95 -74.51
C GLY A 299 55.67 26.18 -74.11
N GLU A 300 56.64 25.38 -74.59
CA GLU A 300 58.07 25.67 -74.34
C GLU A 300 58.53 26.95 -75.06
N LEU A 301 58.06 27.16 -76.30
CA LEU A 301 58.37 28.34 -77.13
C LEU A 301 57.69 29.62 -76.63
N ALA A 302 56.41 29.54 -76.26
CA ALA A 302 55.77 30.62 -75.51
C ALA A 302 56.40 30.79 -74.12
N GLY A 303 56.93 29.70 -73.55
CA GLY A 303 57.61 29.62 -72.27
C GLY A 303 58.86 30.48 -72.24
N GLY A 304 59.78 30.31 -73.21
CA GLY A 304 61.01 31.11 -73.27
C GLY A 304 60.79 32.62 -73.49
N ILE A 305 59.74 32.99 -74.25
CA ILE A 305 59.34 34.41 -74.43
C ILE A 305 58.73 34.96 -73.14
N ASN A 306 57.92 34.16 -72.46
CA ASN A 306 57.40 34.53 -71.15
C ASN A 306 58.51 34.60 -70.09
N THR A 307 59.52 33.73 -70.08
CA THR A 307 60.57 33.73 -69.04
C THR A 307 61.29 35.07 -68.91
N MET A 308 61.62 35.76 -70.01
CA MET A 308 62.39 37.02 -69.96
C MET A 308 61.57 38.23 -69.44
N ILE A 309 60.28 38.32 -69.78
CA ILE A 309 59.39 39.40 -69.33
C ILE A 309 58.77 39.07 -67.96
N PHE A 310 58.48 37.80 -67.71
CA PHE A 310 57.84 37.35 -66.51
C PHE A 310 58.79 36.90 -65.41
N GLU A 311 60.11 36.78 -65.58
CA GLU A 311 60.98 36.65 -64.39
C GLU A 311 60.86 37.87 -63.44
N HIS A 312 60.49 39.05 -63.97
CA HIS A 312 60.15 40.23 -63.16
C HIS A 312 58.69 40.24 -62.68
N LEU A 313 57.74 39.80 -63.53
CA LEU A 313 56.32 39.76 -63.15
C LEU A 313 55.97 38.56 -62.25
N ASP A 314 56.64 37.42 -62.39
CA ASP A 314 56.55 36.21 -61.56
C ASP A 314 57.03 36.52 -60.15
N ALA A 315 58.10 37.29 -59.96
CA ALA A 315 58.50 37.72 -58.62
C ALA A 315 57.40 38.57 -57.92
N ILE A 316 56.65 39.37 -58.69
CA ILE A 316 55.55 40.20 -58.18
C ILE A 316 54.27 39.36 -57.98
N ILE A 317 53.92 38.48 -58.92
CA ILE A 317 52.75 37.58 -58.86
C ILE A 317 52.96 36.52 -57.76
N ASP A 318 54.16 35.98 -57.58
CA ASP A 318 54.50 35.05 -56.51
C ASP A 318 54.39 35.72 -55.14
N THR A 319 54.86 36.97 -55.04
CA THR A 319 54.66 37.81 -53.84
C THR A 319 53.16 38.01 -53.56
N ILE A 320 52.35 38.34 -54.57
CA ILE A 320 50.90 38.48 -54.43
C ILE A 320 50.23 37.15 -54.07
N GLY A 321 50.68 36.04 -54.66
CA GLY A 321 50.18 34.69 -54.39
C GLY A 321 50.41 34.28 -52.94
N ILE A 322 51.63 34.46 -52.44
CA ILE A 322 51.97 34.19 -51.05
C ILE A 322 51.21 35.13 -50.10
N LEU A 323 51.05 36.42 -50.44
CA LEU A 323 50.23 37.33 -49.65
C LEU A 323 48.75 36.93 -49.62
N ASN A 324 48.23 36.35 -50.71
CA ASN A 324 46.86 35.83 -50.77
C ASN A 324 46.72 34.53 -49.93
N GLU A 325 47.72 33.65 -49.96
CA GLU A 325 47.79 32.47 -49.08
C GLU A 325 47.80 32.90 -47.59
N TYR A 326 48.64 33.89 -47.24
CA TYR A 326 48.70 34.44 -45.89
C TYR A 326 47.37 35.07 -45.45
N ALA A 327 46.69 35.79 -46.36
CA ALA A 327 45.38 36.40 -46.09
C ALA A 327 44.26 35.35 -45.88
N GLN A 328 44.39 34.18 -46.49
CA GLN A 328 43.50 33.04 -46.28
C GLN A 328 43.87 32.20 -45.03
N GLY A 329 44.98 32.53 -44.37
CA GLY A 329 45.45 31.90 -43.14
C GLY A 329 46.41 30.72 -43.33
N ASP A 330 46.86 30.44 -44.57
CA ASP A 330 47.91 29.45 -44.84
C ASP A 330 49.28 30.13 -44.85
N LEU A 331 50.03 29.94 -43.77
CA LEU A 331 51.36 30.52 -43.56
C LEU A 331 52.47 29.46 -43.76
N SER A 332 52.20 28.36 -44.45
CA SER A 332 53.16 27.27 -44.61
C SER A 332 54.30 27.62 -45.57
N ARG A 333 54.02 28.37 -46.64
CA ARG A 333 54.97 28.70 -47.70
C ARG A 333 55.90 29.85 -47.30
N ASP A 334 57.20 29.73 -47.55
CA ASP A 334 58.19 30.80 -47.35
C ASP A 334 58.35 31.66 -48.60
N ALA A 335 58.63 32.95 -48.42
CA ALA A 335 58.92 33.86 -49.53
C ALA A 335 60.24 33.47 -50.22
N ALA A 336 60.24 33.47 -51.56
CA ALA A 336 61.42 33.15 -52.34
C ALA A 336 62.57 34.15 -52.07
N ARG A 337 63.79 33.66 -51.85
CA ARG A 337 64.97 34.51 -51.56
C ARG A 337 65.47 35.15 -52.85
N LEU A 338 65.37 36.48 -52.93
CA LEU A 338 65.76 37.25 -54.11
C LEU A 338 67.09 38.01 -53.86
N PRO A 339 68.07 37.95 -54.79
CA PRO A 339 69.38 38.58 -54.61
C PRO A 339 69.37 40.09 -54.95
N GLY A 340 70.32 40.83 -54.37
CA GLY A 340 70.57 42.24 -54.68
C GLY A 340 69.45 43.18 -54.22
N THR A 341 69.10 44.18 -55.04
CA THR A 341 68.07 45.18 -54.71
C THR A 341 66.65 44.62 -54.55
N ARG A 342 66.43 43.34 -54.89
CA ARG A 342 65.14 42.64 -54.77
C ARG A 342 64.92 41.98 -53.40
N ALA A 343 65.93 41.98 -52.52
CA ALA A 343 65.83 41.36 -51.19
C ALA A 343 64.72 41.99 -50.32
N VAL A 344 64.47 43.29 -50.50
CA VAL A 344 63.46 44.06 -49.74
C VAL A 344 62.05 43.46 -49.82
N LEU A 345 61.67 42.84 -50.96
CA LEU A 345 60.33 42.24 -51.10
C LEU A 345 60.13 41.04 -50.16
N HIS A 346 61.08 40.11 -50.12
CA HIS A 346 60.92 38.90 -49.31
C HIS A 346 61.15 39.19 -47.81
N GLU A 347 61.99 40.17 -47.46
CA GLU A 347 62.19 40.62 -46.07
C GLU A 347 60.90 41.21 -45.46
N ALA A 348 60.15 42.03 -46.22
CA ALA A 348 58.87 42.57 -45.76
C ALA A 348 57.80 41.47 -45.60
N MET A 349 57.79 40.47 -46.49
CA MET A 349 56.87 39.33 -46.40
C MET A 349 57.20 38.42 -45.21
N ASP A 350 58.48 38.20 -44.92
CA ASP A 350 58.91 37.43 -43.74
C ASP A 350 58.47 38.12 -42.44
N ALA A 351 58.60 39.45 -42.37
CA ALA A 351 58.11 40.22 -41.22
C ALA A 351 56.59 40.11 -41.05
N ALA A 352 55.82 40.18 -42.14
CA ALA A 352 54.37 39.99 -42.12
C ALA A 352 53.98 38.56 -41.69
N LYS A 353 54.65 37.55 -42.24
CA LYS A 353 54.47 36.13 -41.88
C LYS A 353 54.73 35.89 -40.40
N ALA A 354 55.86 36.39 -39.88
CA ALA A 354 56.25 36.22 -38.49
C ALA A 354 55.23 36.84 -37.54
N SER A 355 54.73 38.05 -37.86
CA SER A 355 53.67 38.71 -37.09
C SER A 355 52.36 37.92 -37.09
N LEU A 356 51.90 37.47 -38.26
CA LEU A 356 50.66 36.68 -38.39
C LEU A 356 50.76 35.30 -37.71
N LEU A 357 51.92 34.64 -37.77
CA LEU A 357 52.16 33.38 -37.06
C LEU A 357 52.15 33.58 -35.54
N ALA A 358 52.78 34.66 -35.05
CA ALA A 358 52.84 34.96 -33.62
C ALA A 358 51.44 35.19 -33.03
N ILE A 359 50.60 35.99 -33.69
CA ILE A 359 49.23 36.25 -33.20
C ILE A 359 48.35 35.00 -33.30
N ASN A 360 48.42 34.24 -34.40
CA ASN A 360 47.65 32.99 -34.54
C ASN A 360 48.02 31.96 -33.46
N THR A 361 49.30 31.88 -33.12
CA THR A 361 49.77 30.98 -32.06
C THR A 361 49.20 31.39 -30.70
N GLU A 362 49.21 32.68 -30.39
CA GLU A 362 48.69 33.19 -29.12
C GLU A 362 47.17 33.03 -29.00
N ILE A 363 46.41 33.33 -30.05
CA ILE A 363 44.95 33.11 -30.09
C ILE A 363 44.63 31.63 -29.92
N LYS A 364 45.32 30.73 -30.63
CA LYS A 364 45.12 29.28 -30.48
C LYS A 364 45.40 28.81 -29.06
N ARG A 365 46.44 29.34 -28.41
CA ARG A 365 46.77 28.99 -27.02
C ARG A 365 45.65 29.37 -26.06
N LEU A 366 45.14 30.61 -26.15
CA LEU A 366 44.04 31.07 -25.29
C LEU A 366 42.72 30.36 -25.59
N ALA A 367 42.40 30.14 -26.86
CA ALA A 367 41.21 29.41 -27.27
C ALA A 367 41.25 27.95 -26.77
N GLN A 368 42.42 27.29 -26.85
CA GLN A 368 42.60 25.95 -26.31
C GLN A 368 42.48 25.91 -24.79
N ALA A 369 43.02 26.91 -24.08
CA ALA A 369 42.87 27.03 -22.63
C ALA A 369 41.38 27.16 -22.25
N ALA A 370 40.65 28.05 -22.91
CA ALA A 370 39.20 28.22 -22.73
C ALA A 370 38.42 26.94 -23.04
N ALA A 371 38.75 26.24 -24.15
CA ALA A 371 38.12 24.98 -24.52
C ALA A 371 38.39 23.85 -23.50
N ASN A 372 39.54 23.90 -22.83
CA ASN A 372 39.88 23.00 -21.72
C ASN A 372 39.31 23.47 -20.37
N GLY A 373 38.58 24.59 -20.33
CA GLY A 373 37.99 25.16 -19.12
C GLY A 373 38.93 26.02 -18.25
N ASP A 374 40.16 26.27 -18.70
CA ASP A 374 41.10 27.16 -18.01
C ASP A 374 40.95 28.60 -18.51
N PHE A 375 40.06 29.35 -17.85
CA PHE A 375 39.84 30.76 -18.12
C PHE A 375 40.82 31.69 -17.37
N SER A 376 41.75 31.16 -16.58
CA SER A 376 42.72 31.96 -15.83
C SER A 376 43.89 32.46 -16.70
N GLN A 377 44.11 31.83 -17.85
CA GLN A 377 45.17 32.20 -18.79
C GLN A 377 44.97 33.58 -19.41
N ARG A 378 46.07 34.33 -19.59
CA ARG A 378 46.08 35.63 -20.28
C ARG A 378 47.15 35.66 -21.36
N GLY A 379 46.85 36.31 -22.47
CA GLY A 379 47.80 36.59 -23.53
C GLY A 379 48.56 37.88 -23.28
N ASP A 380 49.80 37.93 -23.76
CA ASP A 380 50.65 39.11 -23.62
C ASP A 380 50.42 40.08 -24.79
N ALA A 381 49.57 41.07 -24.57
CA ALA A 381 49.24 42.09 -25.57
C ALA A 381 50.42 43.04 -25.88
N THR A 382 51.44 43.13 -25.01
CA THR A 382 52.58 44.04 -25.20
C THR A 382 53.54 43.60 -26.31
N ARG A 383 53.45 42.33 -26.71
CA ARG A 383 54.23 41.73 -27.81
C ARG A 383 53.69 42.05 -29.20
N PHE A 384 52.53 42.70 -29.27
CA PHE A 384 51.83 43.00 -30.51
C PHE A 384 51.58 44.51 -30.62
N GLU A 385 51.38 44.99 -31.85
CA GLU A 385 51.07 46.39 -32.09
C GLU A 385 49.68 46.57 -32.71
N HIS A 386 49.11 47.76 -32.56
CA HIS A 386 47.85 48.18 -33.19
C HIS A 386 46.69 47.18 -32.95
N ASP A 387 46.03 46.71 -34.01
CA ASP A 387 44.82 45.88 -33.91
C ASP A 387 45.10 44.47 -33.39
N SER A 388 46.32 43.96 -33.56
CA SER A 388 46.73 42.67 -33.01
C SER A 388 46.76 42.71 -31.47
N ALA A 389 47.27 43.80 -30.89
CA ALA A 389 47.24 44.02 -29.45
C ALA A 389 45.81 44.19 -28.91
N ARG A 390 44.95 44.91 -29.65
CA ARG A 390 43.53 45.07 -29.32
C ARG A 390 42.83 43.72 -29.23
N MET A 391 43.04 42.84 -30.21
CA MET A 391 42.42 41.51 -30.24
C MET A 391 42.82 40.65 -29.03
N ILE A 392 44.09 40.67 -28.62
CA ILE A 392 44.55 39.95 -27.43
C ILE A 392 43.93 40.55 -26.15
N ASN A 393 43.82 41.88 -26.06
CA ASN A 393 43.16 42.53 -24.93
C ASN A 393 41.67 42.19 -24.83
N ASP A 394 40.95 42.15 -25.97
CA ASP A 394 39.55 41.75 -26.01
C ASP A 394 39.36 40.28 -25.60
N LEU A 395 40.25 39.38 -26.05
CA LEU A 395 40.28 37.98 -25.61
C LEU A 395 40.55 37.87 -24.10
N ASN A 396 41.50 38.64 -23.57
CA ASN A 396 41.79 38.69 -22.14
C ASN A 396 40.59 39.16 -21.32
N ALA A 397 39.86 40.18 -21.78
CA ALA A 397 38.66 40.67 -21.12
C ALA A 397 37.54 39.61 -21.11
N MET A 398 37.35 38.88 -22.21
CA MET A 398 36.40 37.76 -22.25
C MET A 398 36.78 36.62 -21.30
N MET A 399 38.08 36.28 -21.25
CA MET A 399 38.60 35.27 -20.31
C MET A 399 38.38 35.71 -18.86
N GLU A 400 38.65 36.97 -18.53
CA GLU A 400 38.47 37.51 -17.18
C GLU A 400 37.02 37.52 -16.70
N VAL A 401 36.08 37.95 -17.55
CA VAL A 401 34.65 37.92 -17.22
C VAL A 401 34.17 36.49 -17.01
N SER A 402 34.61 35.55 -17.86
CA SER A 402 34.23 34.14 -17.76
C SER A 402 34.80 33.48 -16.51
N ASP A 403 36.09 33.69 -16.22
CA ASP A 403 36.81 33.18 -15.05
C ASP A 403 36.14 33.64 -13.74
N ARG A 404 35.90 34.96 -13.60
CA ARG A 404 35.26 35.52 -12.40
C ARG A 404 33.86 34.97 -12.17
N ASN A 405 33.03 34.91 -13.21
CA ASN A 405 31.63 34.51 -13.07
C ASN A 405 31.47 33.01 -12.81
N LEU A 406 32.26 32.17 -13.49
CA LEU A 406 32.28 30.73 -13.24
C LEU A 406 32.88 30.42 -11.86
N GLY A 407 33.90 31.17 -11.43
CA GLY A 407 34.44 31.09 -10.06
C GLY A 407 33.37 31.37 -9.00
N LYS A 408 32.58 32.44 -9.17
CA LYS A 408 31.47 32.78 -8.25
C LYS A 408 30.37 31.72 -8.20
N LEU A 409 30.03 31.11 -9.35
CA LEU A 409 29.10 29.98 -9.35
C LEU A 409 29.70 28.78 -8.61
N SER A 410 30.97 28.47 -8.85
CA SER A 410 31.66 27.35 -8.18
C SER A 410 31.72 27.55 -6.67
N GLU A 411 32.00 28.77 -6.19
CA GLU A 411 31.97 29.11 -4.76
C GLU A 411 30.59 28.84 -4.14
N LEU A 412 29.51 29.26 -4.81
CA LEU A 412 28.14 29.01 -4.34
C LEU A 412 27.82 27.52 -4.30
N LEU A 413 28.15 26.77 -5.36
CA LEU A 413 27.89 25.33 -5.41
C LEU A 413 28.70 24.57 -4.34
N ALA A 414 29.94 24.99 -4.06
CA ALA A 414 30.74 24.45 -2.97
C ALA A 414 30.10 24.73 -1.60
N ALA A 415 29.64 25.96 -1.36
CA ALA A 415 28.93 26.32 -0.13
C ALA A 415 27.65 25.49 0.06
N LEU A 416 26.85 25.30 -1.01
CA LEU A 416 25.67 24.45 -0.98
C LEU A 416 26.01 22.98 -0.68
N ALA A 417 27.11 22.46 -1.23
CA ALA A 417 27.57 21.09 -0.98
C ALA A 417 28.06 20.89 0.46
N GLU A 418 28.61 21.93 1.09
CA GLU A 418 28.99 21.97 2.50
C GLU A 418 27.78 22.23 3.44
N GLY A 419 26.58 22.40 2.88
CA GLY A 419 25.34 22.61 3.63
C GLY A 419 25.04 24.07 3.95
N ASP A 420 25.82 25.04 3.47
CA ASP A 420 25.51 26.47 3.62
C ASP A 420 24.49 26.92 2.57
N LEU A 421 23.21 26.88 2.95
CA LEU A 421 22.09 27.33 2.11
C LEU A 421 21.84 28.84 2.25
N THR A 422 22.68 29.56 3.00
CA THR A 422 22.61 31.03 3.14
C THR A 422 23.46 31.76 2.10
N ALA A 423 24.47 31.08 1.54
CA ALA A 423 25.33 31.63 0.50
C ALA A 423 24.55 32.08 -0.74
N ARG A 424 24.93 33.23 -1.30
CA ARG A 424 24.33 33.79 -2.52
C ARG A 424 25.42 34.27 -3.46
N MET A 425 25.13 34.22 -4.74
CA MET A 425 25.97 34.78 -5.78
C MET A 425 25.62 36.27 -5.94
N ASP A 426 26.36 37.13 -5.26
CA ASP A 426 26.15 38.58 -5.26
C ASP A 426 27.02 39.30 -6.30
N GLY A 427 26.47 40.37 -6.91
CA GLY A 427 27.17 41.20 -7.89
C GLY A 427 26.35 41.54 -9.13
N GLN A 428 26.94 42.37 -9.98
CA GLN A 428 26.37 42.77 -11.27
C GLN A 428 26.83 41.82 -12.38
N PHE A 429 25.91 40.98 -12.85
CA PHE A 429 26.13 40.06 -13.95
C PHE A 429 25.25 40.47 -15.14
N HIS A 430 25.64 40.08 -16.34
CA HIS A 430 24.94 40.42 -17.57
C HIS A 430 24.71 39.17 -18.44
N GLY A 431 23.65 39.21 -19.26
CA GLY A 431 23.34 38.13 -20.20
C GLY A 431 23.15 36.77 -19.50
N VAL A 432 23.83 35.74 -20.01
CA VAL A 432 23.73 34.37 -19.49
C VAL A 432 24.20 34.23 -18.04
N PHE A 433 25.18 35.02 -17.61
CA PHE A 433 25.71 34.96 -16.25
C PHE A 433 24.71 35.55 -15.23
N ALA A 434 23.89 36.53 -15.62
CA ALA A 434 22.82 37.07 -14.77
C ALA A 434 21.74 36.02 -14.53
N ARG A 435 21.34 35.30 -15.58
CA ARG A 435 20.37 34.20 -15.46
C ARG A 435 20.91 33.07 -14.59
N MET A 436 22.17 32.68 -14.79
CA MET A 436 22.85 31.67 -13.98
C MET A 436 22.87 32.03 -12.49
N ARG A 437 23.16 33.30 -12.15
CA ARG A 437 23.03 33.82 -10.78
C ARG A 437 21.62 33.63 -10.24
N ASP A 438 20.63 34.10 -10.99
CA ASP A 438 19.23 34.09 -10.55
C ASP A 438 18.72 32.66 -10.33
N ASP A 439 19.05 31.74 -11.23
CA ASP A 439 18.68 30.33 -11.13
C ASP A 439 19.39 29.64 -9.94
N ALA A 440 20.68 29.93 -9.73
CA ALA A 440 21.45 29.37 -8.62
C ALA A 440 20.96 29.90 -7.25
N ASN A 441 20.72 31.21 -7.13
CA ASN A 441 20.15 31.83 -5.92
C ASN A 441 18.71 31.35 -5.67
N THR A 442 17.92 31.14 -6.72
CA THR A 442 16.57 30.55 -6.62
C THR A 442 16.65 29.13 -6.06
N THR A 443 17.59 28.32 -6.56
CA THR A 443 17.82 26.95 -6.08
C THR A 443 18.21 26.94 -4.61
N ALA A 444 19.17 27.78 -4.21
CA ALA A 444 19.59 27.93 -2.81
C ALA A 444 18.41 28.34 -1.91
N THR A 445 17.54 29.24 -2.38
CA THR A 445 16.37 29.69 -1.64
C THR A 445 15.31 28.59 -1.49
N GLN A 446 15.05 27.81 -2.54
CA GLN A 446 14.10 26.69 -2.48
C GLN A 446 14.60 25.59 -1.54
N LEU A 447 15.88 25.24 -1.60
CA LEU A 447 16.49 24.27 -0.68
C LEU A 447 16.43 24.76 0.77
N ALA A 448 16.80 26.02 1.03
CA ALA A 448 16.70 26.62 2.37
C ALA A 448 15.25 26.60 2.90
N GLY A 449 14.27 26.88 2.04
CA GLY A 449 12.86 26.83 2.39
C GLY A 449 12.36 25.42 2.69
N ILE A 450 12.82 24.40 1.97
CA ILE A 450 12.50 22.98 2.23
C ILE A 450 13.09 22.56 3.58
N VAL A 451 14.38 22.79 3.80
CA VAL A 451 15.07 22.45 5.05
C VAL A 451 14.43 23.14 6.25
N GLY A 452 14.11 24.43 6.15
CA GLY A 452 13.44 25.17 7.22
C GLY A 452 12.05 24.60 7.56
N ARG A 453 11.27 24.17 6.57
CA ARG A 453 9.98 23.49 6.81
C ARG A 453 10.17 22.13 7.49
N ILE A 454 11.23 21.38 7.14
CA ILE A 454 11.54 20.10 7.79
C ILE A 454 11.92 20.31 9.25
N GLN A 455 12.79 21.28 9.57
CA GLN A 455 13.14 21.66 10.95
C GLN A 455 11.89 22.01 11.78
N GLN A 456 11.00 22.84 11.22
CA GLN A 456 9.75 23.21 11.88
C GLN A 456 8.81 22.01 12.11
N ALA A 457 8.72 21.11 11.13
CA ALA A 457 7.91 19.90 11.23
C ALA A 457 8.49 18.94 12.29
N ALA A 458 9.80 18.69 12.27
CA ALA A 458 10.49 17.86 13.27
C ALA A 458 10.27 18.40 14.69
N GLY A 459 10.49 19.70 14.91
CA GLY A 459 10.22 20.33 16.22
C GLY A 459 8.74 20.32 16.65
N SER A 460 7.80 20.23 15.70
CA SER A 460 6.38 20.04 16.03
C SER A 460 6.07 18.59 16.39
N ILE A 461 6.62 17.61 15.64
CA ILE A 461 6.47 16.19 15.94
C ILE A 461 7.06 15.87 17.32
N THR A 462 8.24 16.39 17.65
CA THR A 462 8.88 16.19 18.97
C THR A 462 7.99 16.68 20.11
N ARG A 463 7.34 17.85 19.96
CA ARG A 463 6.41 18.38 20.97
C ARG A 463 5.16 17.52 21.09
N SER A 464 4.51 17.18 19.98
CA SER A 464 3.31 16.33 19.98
C SER A 464 3.61 14.93 20.52
N ALA A 465 4.74 14.32 20.17
CA ALA A 465 5.16 13.03 20.72
C ALA A 465 5.38 13.11 22.25
N SER A 466 5.95 14.21 22.75
CA SER A 466 6.13 14.42 24.19
C SER A 466 4.77 14.60 24.91
N GLU A 467 3.82 15.32 24.31
CA GLU A 467 2.46 15.46 24.84
C GLU A 467 1.71 14.12 24.87
N ILE A 468 1.85 13.30 23.83
CA ILE A 468 1.28 11.95 23.78
C ILE A 468 1.90 11.06 24.87
N ALA A 469 3.23 11.08 25.03
CA ALA A 469 3.91 10.30 26.06
C ALA A 469 3.46 10.70 27.48
N ALA A 470 3.31 12.00 27.74
CA ALA A 470 2.77 12.49 29.00
C ALA A 470 1.31 12.06 29.23
N GLY A 471 0.46 12.14 28.19
CA GLY A 471 -0.93 11.69 28.23
C GLY A 471 -1.06 10.19 28.47
N ASN A 472 -0.18 9.38 27.88
CA ASN A 472 -0.17 7.93 28.11
C ASN A 472 0.29 7.58 29.52
N ASN A 473 1.25 8.32 30.11
CA ASN A 473 1.62 8.13 31.51
C ASN A 473 0.44 8.41 32.46
N ASP A 474 -0.33 9.47 32.22
CA ASP A 474 -1.57 9.74 32.98
C ASP A 474 -2.59 8.61 32.80
N LEU A 475 -2.77 8.14 31.57
CA LEU A 475 -3.67 7.01 31.28
C LEU A 475 -3.20 5.72 31.96
N SER A 476 -1.89 5.47 32.04
CA SER A 476 -1.30 4.34 32.78
C SER A 476 -1.70 4.38 34.25
N GLN A 477 -1.47 5.52 34.92
CA GLN A 477 -1.82 5.69 36.33
C GLN A 477 -3.32 5.50 36.59
N ARG A 478 -4.17 6.03 35.70
CA ARG A 478 -5.62 5.84 35.79
C ARG A 478 -6.05 4.40 35.56
N THR A 479 -5.37 3.69 34.67
CA THR A 479 -5.63 2.27 34.38
C THR A 479 -5.22 1.39 35.57
N GLU A 480 -4.07 1.67 36.19
CA GLU A 480 -3.62 1.02 37.43
C GLU A 480 -4.59 1.28 38.59
N GLN A 481 -5.04 2.53 38.77
CA GLN A 481 -6.04 2.87 39.78
C GLN A 481 -7.39 2.17 39.50
N GLN A 482 -7.79 2.08 38.24
CA GLN A 482 -9.01 1.39 37.84
C GLN A 482 -8.91 -0.11 38.15
N ALA A 483 -7.77 -0.75 37.90
CA ALA A 483 -7.52 -2.14 38.25
C ALA A 483 -7.66 -2.36 39.78
N ALA A 484 -7.05 -1.48 40.60
CA ALA A 484 -7.19 -1.55 42.05
C ALA A 484 -8.65 -1.41 42.53
N ASN A 485 -9.41 -0.49 41.93
CA ASN A 485 -10.82 -0.31 42.26
C ASN A 485 -11.68 -1.52 41.82
N LEU A 486 -11.32 -2.17 40.71
CA LEU A 486 -11.99 -3.39 40.25
C LEU A 486 -11.70 -4.59 41.18
N GLU A 487 -10.47 -4.72 41.69
CA GLU A 487 -10.14 -5.73 42.72
C GLU A 487 -10.98 -5.53 43.98
N GLU A 488 -11.10 -4.30 44.49
CA GLU A 488 -11.92 -3.99 45.66
C GLU A 488 -13.42 -4.25 45.41
N THR A 489 -13.90 -3.92 44.20
CA THR A 489 -15.27 -4.20 43.78
C THR A 489 -15.53 -5.70 43.70
N ALA A 490 -14.61 -6.47 43.13
CA ALA A 490 -14.71 -7.92 43.04
C ALA A 490 -14.76 -8.57 44.43
N ALA A 491 -13.89 -8.15 45.36
CA ALA A 491 -13.89 -8.61 46.75
C ALA A 491 -15.22 -8.30 47.46
N SER A 492 -15.73 -7.08 47.29
CA SER A 492 -17.03 -6.66 47.84
C SER A 492 -18.19 -7.48 47.26
N MET A 493 -18.11 -7.83 45.98
CA MET A 493 -19.11 -8.66 45.30
C MET A 493 -19.09 -10.10 45.79
N GLU A 494 -17.92 -10.68 46.09
CA GLU A 494 -17.82 -12.00 46.73
C GLU A 494 -18.46 -12.01 48.12
N GLU A 495 -18.19 -10.98 48.94
CA GLU A 495 -18.79 -10.83 50.27
C GLU A 495 -20.32 -10.65 50.20
N LEU A 496 -20.81 -9.83 49.27
CA LEU A 496 -22.24 -9.66 49.01
C LEU A 496 -22.89 -10.96 48.54
N THR A 497 -22.25 -11.70 47.64
CA THR A 497 -22.74 -13.00 47.16
C THR A 497 -22.88 -13.98 48.32
N ALA A 498 -21.86 -14.06 49.18
CA ALA A 498 -21.87 -14.92 50.36
C ALA A 498 -23.02 -14.54 51.31
N THR A 499 -23.20 -13.25 51.58
CA THR A 499 -24.24 -12.73 52.48
C THR A 499 -25.65 -13.00 51.93
N VAL A 500 -25.90 -12.76 50.63
CA VAL A 500 -27.19 -13.02 49.99
C VAL A 500 -27.52 -14.51 50.00
N LYS A 501 -26.54 -15.38 49.71
CA LYS A 501 -26.71 -16.83 49.78
C LYS A 501 -27.04 -17.28 51.21
N GLN A 502 -26.37 -16.70 52.21
CA GLN A 502 -26.63 -16.99 53.61
C GLN A 502 -28.03 -16.52 54.04
N ASN A 503 -28.48 -15.35 53.58
CA ASN A 503 -29.83 -14.84 53.83
C ASN A 503 -30.91 -15.73 53.21
N ALA A 504 -30.69 -16.23 51.99
CA ALA A 504 -31.60 -17.16 51.34
C ALA A 504 -31.76 -18.46 52.15
N GLU A 505 -30.65 -19.00 52.67
CA GLU A 505 -30.67 -20.20 53.51
C GLU A 505 -31.32 -19.93 54.88
N HIS A 506 -31.00 -18.81 55.53
CA HIS A 506 -31.62 -18.41 56.80
C HIS A 506 -33.13 -18.22 56.66
N ALA A 507 -33.59 -17.60 55.58
CA ALA A 507 -35.02 -17.47 55.29
C ALA A 507 -35.68 -18.85 55.12
N ARG A 508 -35.01 -19.77 54.43
CA ARG A 508 -35.46 -21.17 54.27
C ARG A 508 -35.56 -21.89 55.62
N GLN A 509 -34.57 -21.73 56.49
CA GLN A 509 -34.53 -22.34 57.81
C GLN A 509 -35.59 -21.73 58.74
N ALA A 510 -35.73 -20.41 58.76
CA ALA A 510 -36.77 -19.71 59.49
C ALA A 510 -38.18 -20.13 59.03
N ASN A 511 -38.37 -20.33 57.72
CA ASN A 511 -39.61 -20.84 57.15
C ASN A 511 -39.96 -22.24 57.70
N GLN A 512 -38.99 -23.15 57.76
CA GLN A 512 -39.19 -24.49 58.34
C GLN A 512 -39.54 -24.43 59.84
N LEU A 513 -38.86 -23.57 60.60
CA LEU A 513 -39.13 -23.36 62.02
C LEU A 513 -40.53 -22.79 62.25
N ALA A 514 -40.96 -21.82 61.42
CA ALA A 514 -42.30 -21.25 61.45
C ALA A 514 -43.36 -22.31 61.17
N ILE A 515 -43.19 -23.13 60.12
CA ILE A 515 -44.11 -24.26 59.83
C ILE A 515 -44.21 -25.21 61.02
N GLY A 516 -43.08 -25.54 61.66
CA GLY A 516 -43.05 -26.36 62.88
C GLY A 516 -43.84 -25.72 64.04
N ALA A 517 -43.64 -24.43 64.29
CA ALA A 517 -44.36 -23.70 65.33
C ALA A 517 -45.88 -23.62 65.05
N ALA A 518 -46.28 -23.42 63.79
CA ALA A 518 -47.69 -23.43 63.38
C ALA A 518 -48.34 -24.79 63.63
N SER A 519 -47.62 -25.89 63.33
CA SER A 519 -48.08 -27.25 63.62
C SER A 519 -48.31 -27.45 65.13
N VAL A 520 -47.36 -27.03 65.97
CA VAL A 520 -47.48 -27.15 67.44
C VAL A 520 -48.64 -26.30 67.98
N ALA A 521 -48.79 -25.06 67.51
CA ALA A 521 -49.90 -24.19 67.91
C ALA A 521 -51.26 -24.74 67.47
N SER A 522 -51.36 -25.32 66.27
CA SER A 522 -52.57 -26.00 65.79
C SER A 522 -52.93 -27.20 66.68
N GLN A 523 -51.94 -28.01 67.05
CA GLN A 523 -52.13 -29.15 67.96
C GLN A 523 -52.54 -28.69 69.37
N GLY A 524 -51.96 -27.59 69.87
CA GLY A 524 -52.36 -26.95 71.12
C GLY A 524 -53.82 -26.46 71.09
N GLY A 525 -54.25 -25.87 69.97
CA GLY A 525 -55.64 -25.48 69.75
C GLY A 525 -56.62 -26.66 69.80
N GLN A 526 -56.25 -27.81 69.24
CA GLN A 526 -57.05 -29.04 69.32
C GLN A 526 -57.20 -29.54 70.77
N VAL A 527 -56.12 -29.53 71.55
CA VAL A 527 -56.16 -29.91 72.97
C VAL A 527 -57.04 -28.95 73.77
N VAL A 528 -56.92 -27.64 73.54
CA VAL A 528 -57.78 -26.64 74.20
C VAL A 528 -59.26 -26.86 73.85
N SER A 529 -59.56 -27.18 72.59
CA SER A 529 -60.94 -27.52 72.16
C SER A 529 -61.50 -28.71 72.96
N GLN A 530 -60.71 -29.77 73.14
CA GLN A 530 -61.12 -30.93 73.96
C GLN A 530 -61.36 -30.55 75.43
N VAL A 531 -60.58 -29.61 75.98
CA VAL A 531 -60.78 -29.12 77.36
C VAL A 531 -62.08 -28.32 77.46
N VAL A 532 -62.42 -27.48 76.47
CA VAL A 532 -63.69 -26.75 76.42
C VAL A 532 -64.88 -27.72 76.39
N ASP A 533 -64.81 -28.75 75.55
CA ASP A 533 -65.85 -29.80 75.50
C ASP A 533 -66.02 -30.50 76.85
N THR A 534 -64.91 -30.81 77.52
CA THR A 534 -64.92 -31.43 78.85
C THR A 534 -65.54 -30.51 79.91
N MET A 535 -65.19 -29.22 79.90
CA MET A 535 -65.76 -28.22 80.82
C MET A 535 -67.25 -28.04 80.61
N SER A 536 -67.72 -28.04 79.36
CA SER A 536 -69.15 -28.02 79.02
C SER A 536 -69.89 -29.27 79.55
N GLY A 537 -69.27 -30.44 79.44
CA GLY A 537 -69.76 -31.69 80.02
C GLY A 537 -69.87 -31.64 81.55
N ILE A 538 -68.86 -31.10 82.23
CA ILE A 538 -68.86 -30.89 83.68
C ILE A 538 -69.96 -29.90 84.08
N GLN A 539 -70.08 -28.77 83.38
CA GLN A 539 -71.10 -27.75 83.66
C GLN A 539 -72.52 -28.34 83.56
N THR A 540 -72.77 -29.14 82.52
CA THR A 540 -74.04 -29.85 82.32
C THR A 540 -74.32 -30.83 83.46
N SER A 541 -73.30 -31.60 83.86
CA SER A 541 -73.41 -32.57 84.96
C SER A 541 -73.67 -31.87 86.31
N SER A 542 -72.98 -30.77 86.60
CA SER A 542 -73.16 -29.99 87.83
C SER A 542 -74.55 -29.35 87.91
N ARG A 543 -75.10 -28.82 86.80
CA ARG A 543 -76.50 -28.34 86.77
C ARG A 543 -77.50 -29.45 87.09
N LYS A 544 -77.29 -30.64 86.51
CA LYS A 544 -78.13 -31.81 86.79
C LYS A 544 -78.08 -32.21 88.26
N ILE A 545 -76.91 -32.10 88.90
CA ILE A 545 -76.78 -32.31 90.35
C ILE A 545 -77.56 -31.23 91.13
N ALA A 546 -77.45 -29.94 90.75
CA ALA A 546 -78.20 -28.86 91.40
C ALA A 546 -79.72 -29.06 91.36
N ASP A 547 -80.23 -29.58 90.24
CA ASP A 547 -81.64 -29.94 90.08
C ASP A 547 -82.04 -31.08 91.03
N ILE A 548 -81.22 -32.15 91.12
CA ILE A 548 -81.44 -33.26 92.05
C ILE A 548 -81.45 -32.79 93.51
N ILE A 549 -80.51 -31.92 93.89
CA ILE A 549 -80.43 -31.36 95.25
C ILE A 549 -81.66 -30.48 95.55
N SER A 550 -82.18 -29.74 94.57
CA SER A 550 -83.42 -28.98 94.73
C SER A 550 -84.64 -29.89 94.97
N VAL A 551 -84.68 -31.07 94.33
CA VAL A 551 -85.69 -32.10 94.62
C VAL A 551 -85.52 -32.66 96.04
N ILE A 552 -84.29 -32.91 96.48
CA ILE A 552 -84.01 -33.42 97.84
C ILE A 552 -84.42 -32.40 98.92
N ASP A 553 -84.13 -31.10 98.73
CA ASP A 553 -84.61 -30.04 99.63
C ASP A 553 -86.15 -29.98 99.67
N GLY A 554 -86.80 -30.16 98.51
CA GLY A 554 -88.26 -30.30 98.41
C GLY A 554 -88.80 -31.50 99.21
N ILE A 555 -88.17 -32.67 99.10
CA ILE A 555 -88.52 -33.88 99.88
C ILE A 555 -88.31 -33.62 101.38
N ALA A 556 -87.21 -32.99 101.78
CA ALA A 556 -86.93 -32.65 103.16
C ALA A 556 -87.98 -31.68 103.73
N PHE A 557 -88.39 -30.67 102.95
CA PHE A 557 -89.48 -29.76 103.33
C PHE A 557 -90.81 -30.49 103.50
N GLN A 558 -91.20 -31.33 102.54
CA GLN A 558 -92.42 -32.15 102.62
C GLN A 558 -92.39 -33.07 103.86
N THR A 559 -91.25 -33.71 104.12
CA THR A 559 -91.03 -34.59 105.29
C THR A 559 -91.15 -33.82 106.60
N ASN A 560 -90.63 -32.58 106.66
CA ASN A 560 -90.75 -31.70 107.82
C ASN A 560 -92.21 -31.30 108.09
N ILE A 561 -93.02 -31.05 107.05
CA ILE A 561 -94.47 -30.78 107.18
C ILE A 561 -95.23 -32.04 107.62
N LEU A 562 -94.93 -33.21 107.03
CA LEU A 562 -95.51 -34.49 107.44
C LEU A 562 -95.21 -34.81 108.91
N ALA A 563 -93.96 -34.60 109.34
CA ALA A 563 -93.54 -34.81 110.72
C ALA A 563 -94.19 -33.82 111.70
N LEU A 564 -94.37 -32.55 111.29
CA LEU A 564 -95.15 -31.56 112.06
C LEU A 564 -96.61 -32.00 112.21
N ASN A 565 -97.25 -32.42 111.11
CA ASN A 565 -98.63 -32.91 111.13
C ASN A 565 -98.76 -34.15 112.04
N ALA A 566 -97.82 -35.08 111.95
CA ALA A 566 -97.77 -36.26 112.83
C ALA A 566 -97.55 -35.90 114.30
N ALA A 567 -96.69 -34.92 114.61
CA ALA A 567 -96.48 -34.43 115.97
C ALA A 567 -97.74 -33.75 116.54
N VAL A 568 -98.48 -33.00 115.72
CA VAL A 568 -99.77 -32.39 116.09
C VAL A 568 -100.82 -33.46 116.37
N GLU A 569 -100.95 -34.47 115.51
CA GLU A 569 -101.91 -35.57 115.71
C GLU A 569 -101.54 -36.44 116.93
N ALA A 570 -100.24 -36.64 117.17
CA ALA A 570 -99.74 -37.31 118.38
C ALA A 570 -100.03 -36.51 119.67
N ALA A 571 -99.92 -35.17 119.63
CA ALA A 571 -100.32 -34.31 120.75
C ALA A 571 -101.84 -34.33 120.99
N ARG A 572 -102.64 -34.51 119.92
CA ARG A 572 -104.10 -34.64 119.97
C ARG A 572 -104.56 -35.95 120.62
N ALA A 573 -103.76 -37.01 120.53
CA ALA A 573 -104.03 -38.33 121.11
C ALA A 573 -103.64 -38.48 122.60
N GLY A 574 -103.13 -37.42 123.25
CA GLY A 574 -102.81 -37.42 124.69
C GLY A 574 -101.71 -38.42 125.08
N GLU A 575 -101.85 -39.10 126.22
CA GLU A 575 -100.82 -40.04 126.74
C GLU A 575 -100.55 -41.23 125.81
N GLN A 576 -101.48 -41.61 124.93
CA GLN A 576 -101.30 -42.72 123.97
C GLN A 576 -100.41 -42.32 122.77
N GLY A 577 -100.26 -41.03 122.48
CA GLY A 577 -99.48 -40.50 121.36
C GLY A 577 -98.01 -40.22 121.69
N ARG A 578 -97.58 -40.39 122.95
CA ARG A 578 -96.26 -39.96 123.45
C ARG A 578 -95.08 -40.55 122.69
N GLY A 579 -95.11 -41.85 122.39
CA GLY A 579 -94.07 -42.52 121.61
C GLY A 579 -94.03 -42.05 120.14
N PHE A 580 -95.19 -41.82 119.55
CA PHE A 580 -95.32 -41.27 118.19
C PHE A 580 -94.84 -39.82 118.10
N ALA A 581 -95.09 -39.00 119.12
CA ALA A 581 -94.63 -37.61 119.18
C ALA A 581 -93.09 -37.51 119.19
N VAL A 582 -92.40 -38.41 119.91
CA VAL A 582 -90.93 -38.47 119.93
C VAL A 582 -90.38 -38.84 118.55
N VAL A 583 -90.93 -39.88 117.91
CA VAL A 583 -90.52 -40.29 116.56
C VAL A 583 -90.79 -39.16 115.56
N ALA A 584 -91.94 -38.50 115.63
CA ALA A 584 -92.28 -37.37 114.78
C ALA A 584 -91.30 -36.18 114.97
N SER A 585 -90.88 -35.87 116.20
CA SER A 585 -89.86 -34.85 116.47
C SER A 585 -88.48 -35.23 115.93
N GLU A 586 -88.10 -36.52 116.02
CA GLU A 586 -86.82 -37.01 115.49
C GLU A 586 -86.80 -36.98 113.96
N VAL A 587 -87.89 -37.42 113.31
CA VAL A 587 -88.07 -37.31 111.85
C VAL A 587 -88.06 -35.85 111.40
N ARG A 588 -88.69 -34.95 112.18
CA ARG A 588 -88.65 -33.50 111.90
C ARG A 588 -87.24 -32.94 111.99
N THR A 589 -86.49 -33.31 113.01
CA THR A 589 -85.10 -32.88 113.21
C THR A 589 -84.20 -33.41 112.08
N LEU A 590 -84.39 -34.67 111.66
CA LEU A 590 -83.69 -35.26 110.52
C LEU A 590 -84.03 -34.55 109.20
N ALA A 591 -85.30 -34.20 108.99
CA ALA A 591 -85.74 -33.46 107.82
C ALA A 591 -85.14 -32.05 107.78
N GLN A 592 -85.07 -31.34 108.91
CA GLN A 592 -84.39 -30.04 109.01
C GLN A 592 -82.88 -30.15 108.76
N ARG A 593 -82.22 -31.19 109.30
CA ARG A 593 -80.80 -31.48 109.01
C ARG A 593 -80.56 -31.79 107.53
N SER A 594 -81.46 -32.56 106.91
CA SER A 594 -81.39 -32.92 105.48
C SER A 594 -81.58 -31.70 104.58
N ALA A 595 -82.52 -30.80 104.91
CA ALA A 595 -82.70 -29.52 104.22
C ALA A 595 -81.47 -28.60 104.39
N GLY A 596 -80.88 -28.56 105.59
CA GLY A 596 -79.64 -27.83 105.85
C GLY A 596 -78.48 -28.33 104.98
N ALA A 597 -78.25 -29.66 104.97
CA ALA A 597 -77.22 -30.28 104.13
C ALA A 597 -77.50 -30.10 102.63
N ALA A 598 -78.76 -30.21 102.19
CA ALA A 598 -79.14 -29.98 100.80
C ALA A 598 -78.84 -28.54 100.36
N LYS A 599 -79.13 -27.53 101.21
CA LYS A 599 -78.77 -26.13 100.93
C LYS A 599 -77.25 -25.91 100.85
N GLU A 600 -76.49 -26.54 101.74
CA GLU A 600 -75.02 -26.45 101.72
C GLU A 600 -74.43 -27.09 100.46
N ILE A 601 -74.91 -28.27 100.07
CA ILE A 601 -74.51 -28.91 98.81
C ILE A 601 -74.91 -28.05 97.61
N LYS A 602 -76.13 -27.47 97.61
CA LYS A 602 -76.58 -26.58 96.54
C LYS A 602 -75.64 -25.40 96.36
N HIS A 603 -75.25 -24.75 97.46
CA HIS A 603 -74.27 -23.65 97.43
C HIS A 603 -72.92 -24.11 96.84
N LEU A 604 -72.38 -25.25 97.27
CA LEU A 604 -71.12 -25.79 96.74
C LEU A 604 -71.21 -26.14 95.25
N ILE A 605 -72.36 -26.62 94.77
CA ILE A 605 -72.59 -26.91 93.36
C ILE A 605 -72.72 -25.63 92.55
N ASP A 606 -73.46 -24.63 93.04
CA ASP A 606 -73.59 -23.32 92.39
C ASP A 606 -72.21 -22.63 92.28
N ASP A 607 -71.39 -22.67 93.34
CA ASP A 607 -70.00 -22.21 93.33
C ASP A 607 -69.17 -22.97 92.29
N SER A 608 -69.33 -24.29 92.20
CA SER A 608 -68.61 -25.13 91.25
C SER A 608 -69.03 -24.83 89.80
N VAL A 609 -70.32 -24.61 89.54
CA VAL A 609 -70.83 -24.17 88.22
C VAL A 609 -70.23 -22.82 87.85
N GLY A 610 -70.15 -21.88 88.80
CA GLY A 610 -69.51 -20.57 88.60
C GLY A 610 -68.03 -20.71 88.23
N LYS A 611 -67.27 -21.53 88.96
CA LYS A 611 -65.85 -21.79 88.68
C LYS A 611 -65.63 -22.49 87.33
N VAL A 612 -66.47 -23.46 86.97
CA VAL A 612 -66.40 -24.14 85.67
C VAL A 612 -66.74 -23.18 84.52
N ALA A 613 -67.72 -22.30 84.70
CA ALA A 613 -68.04 -21.28 83.70
C ALA A 613 -66.88 -20.29 83.48
N GLN A 614 -66.24 -19.81 84.57
CA GLN A 614 -65.04 -18.98 84.47
C GLN A 614 -63.87 -19.73 83.82
N GLY A 615 -63.65 -20.98 84.21
CA GLY A 615 -62.65 -21.85 83.59
C GLY A 615 -62.89 -22.00 82.09
N SER A 616 -64.13 -22.32 81.68
CA SER A 616 -64.54 -22.46 80.28
C SER A 616 -64.27 -21.19 79.47
N ALA A 617 -64.53 -20.00 80.04
CA ALA A 617 -64.24 -18.73 79.37
C ALA A 617 -62.74 -18.50 79.18
N LEU A 618 -61.91 -18.86 80.16
CA LEU A 618 -60.45 -18.75 80.06
C LEU A 618 -59.86 -19.70 79.00
N VAL A 619 -60.34 -20.94 78.91
CA VAL A 619 -59.87 -21.86 77.87
C VAL A 619 -60.37 -21.48 76.47
N ASP A 620 -61.60 -20.98 76.33
CA ASP A 620 -62.08 -20.45 75.04
C ASP A 620 -61.21 -19.28 74.56
N GLN A 621 -60.85 -18.36 75.47
CA GLN A 621 -59.92 -17.28 75.17
C GLN A 621 -58.54 -17.81 74.78
N ALA A 622 -58.01 -18.80 75.49
CA ALA A 622 -56.75 -19.45 75.12
C ALA A 622 -56.81 -20.10 73.73
N GLY A 623 -57.94 -20.71 73.36
CA GLY A 623 -58.17 -21.29 72.04
C GLY A 623 -58.15 -20.25 70.92
N LYS A 624 -58.79 -19.09 71.13
CA LYS A 624 -58.71 -17.94 70.21
C LYS A 624 -57.28 -17.45 70.05
N THR A 625 -56.53 -17.32 71.15
CA THR A 625 -55.12 -16.93 71.10
C THR A 625 -54.26 -17.94 70.33
N MET A 626 -54.53 -19.24 70.43
CA MET A 626 -53.84 -20.24 69.58
C MET A 626 -54.13 -20.04 68.09
N ALA A 627 -55.38 -19.73 67.73
CA ALA A 627 -55.74 -19.43 66.33
C ALA A 627 -55.03 -18.16 65.82
N ASP A 628 -54.94 -17.12 66.64
CA ASP A 628 -54.21 -15.89 66.31
C ASP A 628 -52.70 -16.14 66.13
N ILE A 629 -52.11 -17.05 66.94
CA ILE A 629 -50.72 -17.48 66.78
C ILE A 629 -50.53 -18.18 65.43
N VAL A 630 -51.39 -19.15 65.08
CA VAL A 630 -51.30 -19.84 63.78
C VAL A 630 -51.37 -18.85 62.62
N SER A 631 -52.32 -17.91 62.66
CA SER A 631 -52.43 -16.84 61.64
C SER A 631 -51.19 -15.96 61.58
N SER A 632 -50.60 -15.60 62.72
CA SER A 632 -49.39 -14.79 62.77
C SER A 632 -48.17 -15.52 62.24
N VAL A 633 -48.02 -16.80 62.54
CA VAL A 633 -46.93 -17.64 62.03
C VAL A 633 -47.07 -17.89 60.53
N GLN A 634 -48.31 -18.00 60.02
CA GLN A 634 -48.54 -18.07 58.57
C GLN A 634 -48.01 -16.82 57.86
N ARG A 635 -48.28 -15.61 58.39
CA ARG A 635 -47.70 -14.37 57.83
C ARG A 635 -46.17 -14.36 57.85
N VAL A 636 -45.54 -14.90 58.90
CA VAL A 636 -44.07 -15.03 58.96
C VAL A 636 -43.58 -15.97 57.85
N THR A 637 -44.27 -17.09 57.62
CA THR A 637 -43.97 -18.08 56.56
C THR A 637 -44.04 -17.44 55.17
N ASP A 638 -45.05 -16.60 54.93
CA ASP A 638 -45.21 -15.87 53.67
C ASP A 638 -44.05 -14.87 53.46
N ILE A 639 -43.71 -14.07 54.47
CA ILE A 639 -42.58 -13.12 54.41
C ILE A 639 -41.25 -13.85 54.18
N MET A 640 -41.00 -14.98 54.84
CA MET A 640 -39.77 -15.76 54.62
C MET A 640 -39.69 -16.30 53.19
N SER A 641 -40.83 -16.66 52.59
CA SER A 641 -40.90 -17.10 51.20
C SER A 641 -40.58 -15.95 50.24
N GLU A 642 -41.09 -14.75 50.50
CA GLU A 642 -40.76 -13.54 49.73
C GLU A 642 -39.27 -13.16 49.85
N ILE A 643 -38.69 -13.21 51.06
CA ILE A 643 -37.26 -12.94 51.28
C ILE A 643 -36.39 -13.96 50.53
N SER A 644 -36.77 -15.25 50.56
CA SER A 644 -36.04 -16.29 49.85
C SER A 644 -36.07 -16.06 48.33
N ALA A 645 -37.24 -15.71 47.78
CA ALA A 645 -37.37 -15.38 46.37
C ALA A 645 -36.56 -14.13 45.97
N ALA A 646 -36.66 -13.05 46.75
CA ALA A 646 -35.90 -11.83 46.52
C ALA A 646 -34.38 -12.04 46.63
N SER A 647 -33.93 -12.87 47.58
CA SER A 647 -32.50 -13.22 47.72
C SER A 647 -32.00 -14.04 46.53
N GLN A 648 -32.83 -14.94 45.99
CA GLN A 648 -32.48 -15.70 44.78
C GLN A 648 -32.34 -14.79 43.55
N GLU A 649 -33.24 -13.81 43.40
CA GLU A 649 -33.16 -12.80 42.34
C GLU A 649 -31.94 -11.89 42.50
N GLN A 650 -31.64 -11.44 43.73
CA GLN A 650 -30.42 -10.69 44.03
C GLN A 650 -29.16 -11.48 43.67
N SER A 651 -29.12 -12.78 43.99
CA SER A 651 -27.99 -13.63 43.64
C SER A 651 -27.76 -13.68 42.12
N ALA A 652 -28.82 -13.80 41.33
CA ALA A 652 -28.71 -13.77 39.87
C ALA A 652 -28.28 -12.39 39.34
N GLY A 653 -28.77 -11.30 39.95
CA GLY A 653 -28.34 -9.94 39.61
C GLY A 653 -26.87 -9.69 39.93
N ILE A 654 -26.38 -10.21 41.07
CA ILE A 654 -24.98 -10.12 41.48
C ILE A 654 -24.08 -10.91 40.53
N GLU A 655 -24.51 -12.09 40.06
CA GLU A 655 -23.78 -12.89 39.07
C GLU A 655 -23.61 -12.13 37.74
N GLN A 656 -24.66 -11.43 37.29
CA GLN A 656 -24.60 -10.57 36.11
C GLN A 656 -23.63 -9.38 36.29
N VAL A 657 -23.61 -8.76 37.47
CA VAL A 657 -22.66 -7.69 37.78
C VAL A 657 -21.23 -8.25 37.81
N ASN A 658 -21.02 -9.46 38.35
CA ASN A 658 -19.71 -10.12 38.36
C ASN A 658 -19.17 -10.36 36.94
N LEU A 659 -20.02 -10.82 36.01
CA LEU A 659 -19.66 -10.93 34.58
C LEU A 659 -19.24 -9.58 34.00
N THR A 660 -19.93 -8.50 34.37
CA THR A 660 -19.60 -7.14 33.92
C THR A 660 -18.26 -6.65 34.48
N VAL A 661 -17.98 -6.93 35.77
CA VAL A 661 -16.69 -6.62 36.41
C VAL A 661 -15.55 -7.38 35.74
N THR A 662 -15.76 -8.66 35.40
CA THR A 662 -14.77 -9.47 34.65
C THR A 662 -14.48 -8.85 33.27
N GLN A 663 -15.52 -8.39 32.57
CA GLN A 663 -15.35 -7.73 31.27
C GLN A 663 -14.66 -6.35 31.39
N MET A 664 -14.92 -5.61 32.48
CA MET A 664 -14.19 -4.38 32.79
C MET A 664 -12.71 -4.65 33.11
N ASP A 665 -12.40 -5.75 33.80
CA ASP A 665 -11.01 -6.17 34.04
C ASP A 665 -10.28 -6.48 32.73
N GLU A 666 -10.90 -7.26 31.83
CA GLU A 666 -10.33 -7.54 30.50
C GLU A 666 -10.07 -6.24 29.71
N SER A 667 -11.01 -5.30 29.70
CA SER A 667 -10.81 -4.00 29.06
C SER A 667 -9.73 -3.16 29.73
N THR A 668 -9.57 -3.27 31.06
CA THR A 668 -8.52 -2.57 31.82
C THR A 668 -7.15 -3.12 31.47
N GLN A 669 -7.01 -4.45 31.34
CA GLN A 669 -5.77 -5.08 30.88
C GLN A 669 -5.43 -4.71 29.43
N GLN A 670 -6.43 -4.67 28.53
CA GLN A 670 -6.24 -4.19 27.16
C GLN A 670 -5.80 -2.73 27.13
N ASN A 671 -6.38 -1.86 27.96
CA ASN A 671 -5.95 -0.47 28.07
C ASN A 671 -4.49 -0.36 28.53
N ALA A 672 -4.05 -1.19 29.49
CA ALA A 672 -2.66 -1.21 29.93
C ALA A 672 -1.71 -1.59 28.78
N ALA A 673 -2.05 -2.62 27.99
CA ALA A 673 -1.27 -3.01 26.81
C ALA A 673 -1.23 -1.89 25.75
N LEU A 674 -2.37 -1.25 25.47
CA LEU A 674 -2.46 -0.13 24.54
C LEU A 674 -1.63 1.08 24.99
N VAL A 675 -1.58 1.34 26.30
CA VAL A 675 -0.76 2.41 26.88
C VAL A 675 0.73 2.12 26.68
N GLU A 676 1.17 0.88 26.89
CA GLU A 676 2.56 0.47 26.62
C GLU A 676 2.91 0.64 25.13
N GLU A 677 2.06 0.16 24.22
CA GLU A 677 2.26 0.29 22.77
C GLU A 677 2.29 1.75 22.33
N ALA A 678 1.35 2.56 22.80
CA ALA A 678 1.27 3.98 22.45
C ALA A 678 2.47 4.78 23.01
N THR A 679 2.97 4.42 24.20
CA THR A 679 4.18 5.01 24.78
C THR A 679 5.42 4.65 23.97
N ALA A 680 5.54 3.38 23.55
CA ALA A 680 6.62 2.95 22.66
C ALA A 680 6.57 3.70 21.31
N ALA A 681 5.38 3.86 20.73
CA ALA A 681 5.18 4.61 19.50
C ALA A 681 5.53 6.11 19.65
N ALA A 682 5.14 6.74 20.76
CA ALA A 682 5.48 8.13 21.06
C ALA A 682 7.00 8.32 21.18
N ASN A 683 7.69 7.43 21.89
CA ASN A 683 9.15 7.45 22.01
C ASN A 683 9.84 7.24 20.66
N ALA A 684 9.35 6.29 19.84
CA ALA A 684 9.88 6.07 18.50
C ALA A 684 9.69 7.30 17.58
N MET A 685 8.53 7.96 17.65
CA MET A 685 8.28 9.21 16.92
C MET A 685 9.24 10.33 17.38
N GLN A 686 9.47 10.45 18.68
CA GLN A 686 10.41 11.42 19.22
C GLN A 686 11.83 11.17 18.73
N GLN A 687 12.29 9.91 18.75
CA GLN A 687 13.60 9.51 18.21
C GLN A 687 13.71 9.80 16.71
N GLN A 688 12.68 9.48 15.93
CA GLN A 688 12.66 9.74 14.48
C GLN A 688 12.70 11.24 14.17
N ALA A 689 11.95 12.06 14.93
CA ALA A 689 11.96 13.51 14.79
C ALA A 689 13.32 14.11 15.17
N GLN A 690 13.96 13.59 16.21
CA GLN A 690 15.31 13.99 16.58
C GLN A 690 16.35 13.62 15.51
N GLN A 691 16.27 12.41 14.94
CA GLN A 691 17.15 12.01 13.83
C GLN A 691 16.95 12.88 12.59
N LEU A 692 15.70 13.27 12.29
CA LEU A 692 15.41 14.20 11.21
C LEU A 692 16.01 15.57 11.47
N ASP A 693 15.86 16.09 12.70
CA ASP A 693 16.42 17.37 13.12
C ASP A 693 17.96 17.35 13.04
N GLU A 694 18.61 16.28 13.53
CA GLU A 694 20.05 16.07 13.42
C GLU A 694 20.51 16.01 11.95
N ALA A 695 19.80 15.26 11.11
CA ALA A 695 20.14 15.15 9.68
C ALA A 695 20.10 16.51 8.97
N VAL A 696 19.09 17.34 9.28
CA VAL A 696 18.94 18.66 8.66
C VAL A 696 19.73 19.76 9.37
N SER A 697 20.22 19.53 10.59
CA SER A 697 21.02 20.50 11.37
C SER A 697 22.37 20.81 10.72
N SER A 698 22.88 19.89 9.89
CA SER A 698 24.07 20.09 9.07
C SER A 698 23.89 21.24 8.06
N PHE A 699 22.65 21.52 7.65
CA PHE A 699 22.35 22.59 6.72
C PHE A 699 22.15 23.91 7.47
N ARG A 700 22.96 24.91 7.13
CA ARG A 700 22.75 26.28 7.60
C ARG A 700 21.70 26.94 6.74
N VAL A 701 20.56 27.23 7.35
CA VAL A 701 19.52 28.07 6.78
C VAL A 701 19.51 29.40 7.49
N THR A 702 19.20 30.48 6.77
CA THR A 702 19.01 31.78 7.39
C THR A 702 17.85 31.60 8.36
N ALA A 703 18.09 31.80 9.65
CA ALA A 703 17.02 31.79 10.65
C ALA A 703 15.93 32.74 10.14
N ALA A 704 14.79 32.19 9.75
CA ALA A 704 13.66 33.01 9.37
C ALA A 704 13.37 33.88 10.59
N SER A 705 13.70 35.17 10.52
CA SER A 705 13.30 36.11 11.56
C SER A 705 11.81 35.88 11.76
N PRO A 706 11.36 35.59 12.99
CA PRO A 706 9.96 35.29 13.22
C PRO A 706 9.21 36.51 12.73
N VAL A 707 8.48 36.35 11.62
CA VAL A 707 7.58 37.38 11.13
C VAL A 707 6.60 37.56 12.27
N GLN A 708 6.81 38.65 13.01
CA GLN A 708 6.00 39.10 14.11
C GLN A 708 4.63 39.40 13.49
N ARG A 709 3.78 38.37 13.38
CA ARG A 709 2.38 38.53 13.04
C ARG A 709 1.83 39.41 14.14
N GLY A 710 1.64 40.69 13.81
CA GLY A 710 1.09 41.69 14.69
C GLY A 710 -0.14 41.11 15.36
N THR A 711 -0.08 41.01 16.68
CA THR A 711 -1.20 40.71 17.54
C THR A 711 -2.18 41.88 17.47
N GLY A 712 -2.97 41.92 16.40
CA GLY A 712 -4.24 42.64 16.38
C GLY A 712 -5.22 41.85 17.23
N ARG A 713 -5.24 42.12 18.53
CA ARG A 713 -6.33 41.70 19.44
C ARG A 713 -7.65 42.26 18.90
N SER A 714 -8.40 41.45 18.15
CA SER A 714 -9.85 41.57 18.10
C SER A 714 -10.43 40.66 19.17
N ALA A 715 -10.83 41.26 20.29
CA ALA A 715 -11.55 40.58 21.34
C ALA A 715 -12.97 40.25 20.83
N ALA A 716 -13.14 39.05 20.29
CA ALA A 716 -14.45 38.46 20.06
C ALA A 716 -14.84 37.64 21.31
N ARG A 717 -15.81 38.22 22.03
CA ARG A 717 -16.59 37.72 23.15
C ARG A 717 -17.06 36.27 22.91
N ALA A 718 -16.59 35.33 23.72
CA ALA A 718 -17.16 33.99 23.83
C ALA A 718 -18.28 34.02 24.88
N GLU A 719 -19.51 33.91 24.41
CA GLU A 719 -20.72 33.76 25.21
C GLU A 719 -20.85 32.27 25.56
N ALA A 720 -20.80 31.95 26.85
CA ALA A 720 -20.99 30.60 27.37
C ALA A 720 -22.48 30.24 27.31
N LEU A 721 -22.80 29.16 26.61
CA LEU A 721 -24.09 28.48 26.70
C LEU A 721 -24.02 27.44 27.84
N PRO A 722 -25.00 27.40 28.76
CA PRO A 722 -25.03 26.44 29.85
C PRO A 722 -25.52 25.06 29.37
N VAL A 723 -24.91 24.02 29.92
CA VAL A 723 -25.38 22.64 29.84
C VAL A 723 -26.63 22.49 30.72
N ALA A 724 -27.70 21.96 30.15
CA ALA A 724 -28.92 21.60 30.88
C ALA A 724 -28.83 20.16 31.38
N SER A 725 -29.20 20.03 32.66
CA SER A 725 -29.70 18.91 33.48
C SER A 725 -29.73 17.50 32.91
#